data_AF-A0A9P1FLT6-F1
#
_entry.id   AF-A0A9P1FLT6-F1
#
_cell.length_a   1.000
_cell.length_b   1.000
_cell.length_c   1.000
_cell.angle_alpha   90.00
_cell.angle_beta   90.00
_cell.angle_gamma   90.00
#
_symmetry.space_group_name_H-M   'P 1'
#
loop_
_entity.id
_entity.type
_entity.pdbx_description
1 polymer ?
#
loop_
_entity_poly.entity_id
_entity_poly.type
_entity_poly.pdbx_seq_one_letter_code
_entity_poly.pdbx_strand_id
1 'polypeptide(L)'
;MVIKLCSRSAKGNRFKRAIPWVDFFQAAYGKLKRTTHIALSMEVSKSTVSFMNAMVGAAYQGQQLTLLAKLILLARHEPPLALIQQIKWDETSLLCSVNPDRSNARVRSTWETMVARQRIILVWPNGSCLIVRIVLPPVVLLGSAAQHIFYAMQYHPSYRSITELLGHLAASCFHRLQVFESDGAYSNDRLYAHLVQRNKLAQFRYHLTHVRCQNHQTQLCNVALFAAVGHNILNRLYGMTVFLRNLGHWIRIKQTVFAWVDANLEFRPELLADNATGQSRSHAALVEMIEFLKWNRKCESDLEGPDSGTFEKKAKAFLEMWNSDPANPKPGHICSHESLPACQRHCANRSEAVRKCVDTLMDLFLNTMPSVPAPNKWATHYSPLDFCLAGYMVHKWLCQVFKGAFQHVKFQEYNPLDENADPKLIETLCFHLVNGRRFQSSVSFLEDPEDQWAVVLLSLSLEPNRILTWYWLACLSKTLKYKQRPPLHLLLDPRTSIVCQALQFLSSLLLSKTGEGRLILLWGHFGFDSYQEFCSREIGKCRKIRRILMLAAGWIYRRHYMYLNGDSFAITMCGDDAAHPETLQSFCDFWDCKHSCCVPPGLCRDWKQMGLTSEELCHGNARSVLYWLAATIQCSIADIESMHSQNRSL
;
A
#
# COMPACT_ATOMS: atom_id res chain seq x y z
N MET A 1 28.14 27.41 -17.14
CA MET A 1 29.39 27.05 -16.42
C MET A 1 29.91 25.69 -16.91
N VAL A 2 30.69 25.59 -17.99
CA VAL A 2 31.21 24.28 -18.46
C VAL A 2 32.30 23.78 -17.50
N ILE A 3 32.08 22.67 -16.80
CA ILE A 3 33.12 22.07 -15.95
C ILE A 3 34.06 21.27 -16.86
N LYS A 4 35.24 21.83 -17.15
CA LYS A 4 36.34 21.10 -17.77
C LYS A 4 37.01 20.24 -16.70
N LEU A 5 36.84 18.93 -16.76
CA LEU A 5 37.65 17.98 -15.99
C LEU A 5 39.09 18.09 -16.49
N CYS A 6 39.93 18.81 -15.75
CA CYS A 6 41.35 18.97 -16.05
C CYS A 6 42.18 18.12 -15.08
N SER A 7 42.99 17.20 -15.61
CA SER A 7 44.32 16.97 -15.05
C SER A 7 45.36 17.09 -16.17
N ARG A 8 46.49 17.72 -15.85
CA ARG A 8 47.67 17.84 -16.71
C ARG A 8 48.54 16.60 -16.52
N SER A 9 48.92 15.95 -17.62
CA SER A 9 50.25 15.34 -17.77
C SER A 9 50.63 15.39 -19.25
N ALA A 10 51.92 15.64 -19.49
CA ALA A 10 52.52 15.86 -20.79
C ALA A 10 52.63 14.53 -21.57
N LYS A 11 52.28 14.59 -22.86
CA LYS A 11 52.53 13.60 -23.93
C LYS A 11 51.62 12.35 -23.93
N GLY A 12 50.64 12.35 -24.84
CA GLY A 12 49.89 11.16 -25.27
C GLY A 12 48.42 11.46 -25.60
N ASN A 13 47.98 11.12 -26.81
CA ASN A 13 46.63 11.31 -27.36
C ASN A 13 45.49 11.03 -26.35
N ARG A 14 44.86 12.08 -25.79
CA ARG A 14 43.56 11.98 -25.10
C ARG A 14 42.68 13.17 -25.45
N PHE A 15 41.58 12.90 -26.16
CA PHE A 15 40.52 13.85 -26.42
C PHE A 15 39.94 14.39 -25.11
N LYS A 16 39.90 15.72 -24.93
CA LYS A 16 39.15 16.37 -23.85
C LYS A 16 37.66 16.34 -24.21
N ARG A 17 36.91 15.34 -23.74
CA ARG A 17 35.44 15.38 -23.82
C ARG A 17 34.94 16.36 -22.75
N ALA A 18 34.63 17.58 -23.15
CA ALA A 18 33.90 18.51 -22.30
C ALA A 18 32.45 18.02 -22.23
N ILE A 19 32.02 17.60 -21.05
CA ILE A 19 30.64 17.14 -20.83
C ILE A 19 29.81 18.37 -20.45
N PRO A 20 28.82 18.81 -21.25
CA PRO A 20 27.97 19.94 -20.91
C PRO A 20 27.09 19.65 -19.68
N TRP A 21 26.63 20.69 -18.96
CA TRP A 21 25.77 20.49 -17.78
C TRP A 21 24.45 19.79 -18.08
N VAL A 22 23.92 19.91 -19.29
CA VAL A 22 22.71 19.19 -19.68
C VAL A 22 22.89 17.68 -19.52
N ASP A 23 24.08 17.17 -19.83
CA ASP A 23 24.44 15.76 -19.66
C ASP A 23 24.56 15.41 -18.17
N PHE A 24 25.09 16.30 -17.33
CA PHE A 24 25.08 16.11 -15.87
C PHE A 24 23.65 15.95 -15.34
N PHE A 25 22.73 16.84 -15.75
CA PHE A 25 21.32 16.73 -15.38
C PHE A 25 20.65 15.50 -15.98
N GLN A 26 20.99 15.11 -17.22
CA GLN A 26 20.45 13.92 -17.86
C GLN A 26 20.95 12.64 -17.17
N ALA A 27 22.19 12.60 -16.70
CA ALA A 27 22.71 11.50 -15.90
C ALA A 27 22.00 11.40 -14.53
N ALA A 28 21.76 12.53 -13.87
CA ALA A 28 21.18 12.56 -12.52
C ALA A 28 19.65 12.40 -12.50
N TYR A 29 18.95 13.03 -13.45
CA TYR A 29 17.49 13.15 -13.47
C TYR A 29 16.84 12.56 -14.73
N GLY A 30 17.62 11.98 -15.65
CA GLY A 30 17.09 11.38 -16.88
C GLY A 30 16.19 10.16 -16.65
N LYS A 31 15.63 9.67 -17.75
CA LYS A 31 14.76 8.48 -17.77
C LYS A 31 15.52 7.21 -17.37
N LEU A 32 16.77 7.10 -17.78
CA LEU A 32 17.63 5.98 -17.42
C LEU A 32 18.05 6.09 -15.95
N LYS A 33 17.81 5.04 -15.16
CA LYS A 33 18.14 5.01 -13.72
C LYS A 33 19.40 4.21 -13.40
N ARG A 34 19.68 3.16 -14.16
CA ARG A 34 20.86 2.30 -13.92
C ARG A 34 22.13 2.97 -14.42
N THR A 35 23.12 3.14 -13.54
CA THR A 35 24.44 3.72 -13.87
C THR A 35 25.07 3.08 -15.09
N THR A 36 24.93 1.75 -15.26
CA THR A 36 25.42 1.03 -16.45
C THR A 36 24.72 1.47 -17.74
N HIS A 37 23.40 1.66 -17.72
CA HIS A 37 22.64 2.08 -18.91
C HIS A 37 22.90 3.54 -19.24
N ILE A 38 23.01 4.40 -18.22
CA ILE A 38 23.38 5.81 -18.39
C ILE A 38 24.79 5.91 -19.01
N ALA A 39 25.75 5.16 -18.45
CA ALA A 39 27.13 5.11 -18.96
C ALA A 39 27.19 4.69 -20.42
N LEU A 40 26.45 3.64 -20.80
CA LEU A 40 26.34 3.19 -22.18
C LEU A 40 25.67 4.24 -23.09
N SER A 41 24.54 4.81 -22.66
CA SER A 41 23.79 5.80 -23.43
C SER A 41 24.55 7.11 -23.65
N MET A 42 25.45 7.46 -22.73
CA MET A 42 26.22 8.70 -22.76
C MET A 42 27.66 8.47 -23.22
N GLU A 43 28.04 7.22 -23.52
CA GLU A 43 29.39 6.82 -23.90
C GLU A 43 30.48 7.31 -22.91
N VAL A 44 30.20 7.17 -21.62
CA VAL A 44 31.12 7.49 -20.53
C VAL A 44 31.29 6.29 -19.60
N SER A 45 32.30 6.32 -18.73
CA SER A 45 32.46 5.26 -17.74
C SER A 45 31.40 5.35 -16.63
N LYS A 46 31.14 4.23 -15.93
CA LYS A 46 30.27 4.21 -14.74
C LYS A 46 30.77 5.16 -13.64
N SER A 47 32.09 5.32 -13.50
CA SER A 47 32.68 6.24 -12.54
C SER A 47 32.41 7.70 -12.91
N THR A 48 32.44 8.04 -14.20
CA THR A 48 32.05 9.37 -14.68
C THR A 48 30.59 9.65 -14.38
N VAL A 49 29.66 8.72 -14.64
CA VAL A 49 28.23 8.89 -14.27
C VAL A 49 28.07 9.10 -12.76
N SER A 50 28.75 8.30 -11.94
CA SER A 50 28.70 8.44 -10.48
C SER A 50 29.19 9.82 -10.02
N PHE A 51 30.30 10.30 -10.60
CA PHE A 51 30.81 11.65 -10.35
C PHE A 51 29.83 12.75 -10.81
N MET A 52 29.19 12.58 -11.97
CA MET A 52 28.18 13.51 -12.48
C MET A 52 27.00 13.62 -11.53
N ASN A 53 26.47 12.50 -11.07
CA ASN A 53 25.37 12.46 -10.10
C ASN A 53 25.76 13.11 -8.77
N ALA A 54 26.97 12.82 -8.27
CA ALA A 54 27.48 13.43 -7.04
C ALA A 54 27.63 14.96 -7.15
N MET A 55 28.16 15.46 -8.27
CA MET A 55 28.28 16.90 -8.50
C MET A 55 26.94 17.61 -8.61
N VAL A 56 25.97 17.03 -9.33
CA VAL A 56 24.61 17.59 -9.42
C VAL A 56 23.98 17.62 -8.03
N GLY A 57 24.10 16.55 -7.26
CA GLY A 57 23.63 16.48 -5.88
C GLY A 57 24.26 17.56 -5.00
N ALA A 58 25.58 17.72 -5.03
CA ALA A 58 26.29 18.75 -4.26
C ALA A 58 25.89 20.17 -4.67
N ALA A 59 25.80 20.46 -5.97
CA ALA A 59 25.37 21.76 -6.47
C ALA A 59 23.92 22.07 -6.05
N TYR A 60 23.03 21.09 -6.12
CA TYR A 60 21.65 21.23 -5.66
C TYR A 60 21.58 21.53 -4.16
N GLN A 61 22.34 20.81 -3.34
CA GLN A 61 22.42 21.07 -1.90
C GLN A 61 22.90 22.50 -1.61
N GLY A 62 23.94 22.99 -2.30
CA GLY A 62 24.40 24.38 -2.15
C GLY A 62 23.34 25.43 -2.52
N GLN A 63 22.59 25.20 -3.61
CA GLN A 63 21.48 26.08 -4.00
C GLN A 63 20.33 26.05 -2.98
N GLN A 64 20.03 24.88 -2.42
CA GLN A 64 19.02 24.73 -1.37
C GLN A 64 19.39 25.51 -0.10
N LEU A 65 20.65 25.46 0.33
CA LEU A 65 21.14 26.28 1.46
C LEU A 65 21.02 27.79 1.16
N THR A 66 21.36 28.20 -0.06
CA THR A 66 21.22 29.60 -0.49
C THR A 66 19.76 30.05 -0.49
N LEU A 67 18.84 29.19 -0.94
CA LEU A 67 17.40 29.44 -0.88
C LEU A 67 16.93 29.62 0.57
N LEU A 68 17.31 28.72 1.48
CA LEU A 68 16.96 28.83 2.90
C LEU A 68 17.50 30.13 3.52
N ALA A 69 18.73 30.53 3.20
CA ALA A 69 19.29 31.81 3.65
C ALA A 69 18.47 33.01 3.16
N LYS A 70 18.04 33.01 1.89
CA LYS A 70 17.14 34.05 1.34
C LYS A 70 15.78 34.06 2.02
N LEU A 71 15.22 32.89 2.34
CA LEU A 71 13.96 32.79 3.07
C LEU A 71 14.07 33.33 4.49
N ILE A 72 15.21 33.15 5.16
CA ILE A 72 15.46 33.75 6.48
C ILE A 72 15.47 35.28 6.36
N LEU A 73 16.14 35.84 5.35
CA LEU A 73 16.15 37.29 5.12
C LEU A 73 14.75 37.83 4.83
N LEU A 74 13.98 37.14 3.99
CA LEU A 74 12.58 37.47 3.73
C LEU A 74 11.75 37.42 5.01
N ALA A 75 11.87 36.35 5.79
CA ALA A 75 11.12 36.17 7.03
C ALA A 75 11.49 37.20 8.12
N ARG A 76 12.70 37.77 8.08
CA ARG A 76 13.07 38.88 8.97
C ARG A 76 12.44 40.21 8.56
N HIS A 77 12.29 40.44 7.26
CA HIS A 77 11.65 41.64 6.73
C HIS A 77 10.12 41.57 6.86
N GLU A 78 9.55 40.41 6.55
CA GLU A 78 8.12 40.13 6.61
C GLU A 78 7.88 38.82 7.38
N PRO A 79 7.74 38.89 8.72
CA PRO A 79 7.59 37.73 9.60
C PRO A 79 6.41 36.83 9.20
N PRO A 80 6.66 35.56 8.83
CA PRO A 80 5.60 34.60 8.58
C PRO A 80 4.83 34.32 9.86
N LEU A 81 3.51 34.19 9.73
CA LEU A 81 2.62 33.74 10.79
C LEU A 81 3.05 32.35 11.31
N ALA A 82 3.38 31.43 10.41
CA ALA A 82 3.80 30.09 10.81
C ALA A 82 4.87 29.51 9.89
N LEU A 83 5.74 28.71 10.50
CA LEU A 83 6.57 27.71 9.82
C LEU A 83 6.09 26.32 10.23
N ILE A 84 5.65 25.53 9.26
CA ILE A 84 5.31 24.12 9.43
C ILE A 84 6.41 23.28 8.78
N GLN A 85 7.13 22.51 9.58
CA GLN A 85 8.15 21.57 9.11
C GLN A 85 7.59 20.16 9.16
N GLN A 86 7.48 19.49 8.02
CA GLN A 86 7.14 18.07 7.94
C GLN A 86 8.42 17.27 7.69
N ILE A 87 8.66 16.27 8.52
CA ILE A 87 9.76 15.33 8.36
C ILE A 87 9.16 13.93 8.33
N LYS A 88 9.44 13.20 7.26
CA LYS A 88 9.12 11.78 7.13
C LYS A 88 10.40 10.99 7.05
N TRP A 89 10.45 9.83 7.68
CA TRP A 89 11.59 8.93 7.55
C TRP A 89 11.19 7.47 7.67
N ASP A 90 12.07 6.63 7.18
CA ASP A 90 12.03 5.18 7.35
C ASP A 90 13.45 4.63 7.26
N GLU A 91 13.68 3.49 7.90
CA GLU A 91 14.95 2.78 7.89
C GLU A 91 14.94 1.65 6.85
N THR A 92 16.05 1.48 6.14
CA THR A 92 16.21 0.38 5.20
C THR A 92 17.60 -0.20 5.25
N SER A 93 17.71 -1.47 4.87
CA SER A 93 18.98 -2.13 4.70
C SER A 93 19.45 -1.99 3.25
N LEU A 94 20.66 -1.46 3.04
CA LEU A 94 21.34 -1.40 1.74
C LEU A 94 22.58 -2.29 1.75
N LEU A 95 22.76 -3.07 0.68
CA LEU A 95 23.98 -3.84 0.48
C LEU A 95 25.08 -2.90 -0.02
N CYS A 96 26.01 -2.56 0.86
CA CYS A 96 27.16 -1.74 0.51
C CYS A 96 28.35 -2.62 0.18
N SER A 97 29.03 -2.31 -0.92
CA SER A 97 30.31 -2.92 -1.26
C SER A 97 31.41 -1.91 -0.97
N VAL A 98 32.21 -2.21 0.04
CA VAL A 98 33.34 -1.37 0.45
C VAL A 98 34.63 -2.08 0.03
N ASN A 99 35.62 -1.29 -0.35
CA ASN A 99 36.98 -1.75 -0.55
C ASN A 99 37.85 -1.15 0.57
N PRO A 100 37.81 -1.73 1.78
CA PRO A 100 38.38 -1.11 2.97
C PRO A 100 39.91 -1.03 2.92
N ASP A 101 40.56 -1.95 2.23
CA ASP A 101 42.01 -2.09 2.14
C ASP A 101 42.59 -1.68 0.78
N ARG A 102 41.76 -1.15 -0.13
CA ARG A 102 42.10 -0.88 -1.54
C ARG A 102 42.61 -2.13 -2.29
N SER A 103 42.41 -3.33 -1.77
CA SER A 103 42.66 -4.56 -2.50
C SER A 103 41.62 -4.77 -3.59
N ASN A 104 41.80 -5.71 -4.51
CA ASN A 104 40.71 -6.06 -5.44
C ASN A 104 39.57 -6.84 -4.75
N ALA A 105 39.70 -7.17 -3.46
CA ALA A 105 38.69 -7.89 -2.70
C ALA A 105 37.63 -6.92 -2.16
N ARG A 106 36.44 -6.95 -2.77
CA ARG A 106 35.30 -6.18 -2.29
C ARG A 106 34.59 -6.91 -1.16
N VAL A 107 34.58 -6.32 0.02
CA VAL A 107 33.75 -6.79 1.13
C VAL A 107 32.33 -6.26 0.93
N ARG A 108 31.35 -7.15 0.95
CA ARG A 108 29.92 -6.80 0.92
C ARG A 108 29.38 -6.88 2.32
N SER A 109 28.77 -5.81 2.80
CA SER A 109 28.08 -5.78 4.08
C SER A 109 26.75 -5.05 3.92
N THR A 110 25.78 -5.41 4.74
CA THR A 110 24.47 -4.78 4.76
C THR A 110 24.49 -3.68 5.81
N TRP A 111 24.19 -2.45 5.41
CA TRP A 111 24.19 -1.28 6.29
C TRP A 111 22.78 -0.76 6.45
N GLU A 112 22.41 -0.38 7.67
CA GLU A 112 21.19 0.36 7.91
C GLU A 112 21.35 1.79 7.40
N THR A 113 20.35 2.26 6.67
CA THR A 113 20.33 3.58 6.04
C THR A 113 18.97 4.20 6.30
N MET A 114 18.95 5.45 6.75
CA MET A 114 17.75 6.24 6.88
C MET A 114 17.52 7.03 5.60
N VAL A 115 16.30 6.95 5.06
CA VAL A 115 15.84 7.87 4.02
C VAL A 115 14.85 8.82 4.68
N ALA A 116 15.06 10.11 4.47
CA ALA A 116 14.16 11.13 4.98
C ALA A 116 13.65 12.03 3.85
N ARG A 117 12.42 12.51 3.98
CA ARG A 117 11.89 13.62 3.19
C ARG A 117 11.49 14.73 4.12
N GLN A 118 11.84 15.95 3.74
CA GLN A 118 11.47 17.13 4.50
C GLN A 118 10.75 18.13 3.61
N ARG A 119 9.74 18.76 4.16
CA ARG A 119 8.98 19.84 3.53
C ARG A 119 8.81 20.95 4.54
N ILE A 120 8.86 22.18 4.09
CA ILE A 120 8.51 23.34 4.89
C ILE A 120 7.38 24.11 4.24
N ILE A 121 6.50 24.66 5.06
CA ILE A 121 5.45 25.58 4.65
C ILE A 121 5.60 26.85 5.47
N LEU A 122 5.77 27.97 4.79
CA LEU A 122 5.67 29.30 5.37
C LEU A 122 4.28 29.84 5.09
N VAL A 123 3.61 30.37 6.11
CA VAL A 123 2.27 30.95 6.04
C VAL A 123 2.34 32.39 6.51
N TRP A 124 1.75 33.32 5.78
CA TRP A 124 1.68 34.74 6.14
C TRP A 124 0.28 35.12 6.64
N PRO A 125 0.14 36.25 7.38
CA PRO A 125 -1.15 36.69 7.93
C PRO A 125 -2.25 36.90 6.88
N ASN A 126 -1.89 37.25 5.65
CA ASN A 126 -2.83 37.40 4.53
C ASN A 126 -3.32 36.06 3.94
N GLY A 127 -2.94 34.92 4.53
CA GLY A 127 -3.29 33.57 4.07
C GLY A 127 -2.44 33.05 2.90
N SER A 128 -1.52 33.85 2.37
CA SER A 128 -0.55 33.38 1.37
C SER A 128 0.42 32.38 1.99
N CYS A 129 0.93 31.47 1.18
CA CYS A 129 1.84 30.43 1.63
C CYS A 129 2.95 30.16 0.61
N LEU A 130 4.08 29.66 1.12
CA LEU A 130 5.17 29.11 0.32
C LEU A 130 5.48 27.69 0.77
N ILE A 131 5.40 26.74 -0.15
CA ILE A 131 5.72 25.33 0.10
C ILE A 131 7.06 25.01 -0.55
N VAL A 132 8.02 24.57 0.25
CA VAL A 132 9.36 24.18 -0.23
C VAL A 132 9.64 22.74 0.14
N ARG A 133 10.05 21.93 -0.83
CA ARG A 133 10.53 20.56 -0.62
C ARG A 133 12.05 20.60 -0.42
N ILE A 134 12.49 20.06 0.71
CA ILE A 134 13.90 19.98 1.09
C ILE A 134 14.39 18.57 0.76
N VAL A 135 15.38 18.49 -0.14
CA VAL A 135 16.01 17.22 -0.51
C VAL A 135 17.03 16.88 0.55
N LEU A 136 16.84 15.72 1.20
CA LEU A 136 17.75 15.15 2.16
C LEU A 136 18.43 13.91 1.53
N PRO A 137 19.77 13.81 1.51
CA PRO A 137 20.45 12.60 1.05
C PRO A 137 20.22 11.44 2.03
N PRO A 138 20.14 10.18 1.57
CA PRO A 138 20.14 9.03 2.47
C PRO A 138 21.39 9.05 3.36
N VAL A 139 21.23 8.69 4.63
CA VAL A 139 22.33 8.69 5.61
C VAL A 139 22.46 7.31 6.25
N VAL A 140 23.69 6.88 6.47
CA VAL A 140 23.99 5.62 7.14
C VAL A 140 23.65 5.75 8.62
N LEU A 141 23.00 4.72 9.16
CA LEU A 141 22.71 4.60 10.58
C LEU A 141 23.72 3.68 11.26
N LEU A 142 24.02 4.00 12.51
CA LEU A 142 24.76 3.11 13.41
C LEU A 142 23.86 1.98 13.97
N GLY A 143 22.54 2.16 13.88
CA GLY A 143 21.50 1.23 14.31
C GLY A 143 20.12 1.85 14.15
N SER A 144 19.06 1.04 14.29
CA SER A 144 17.65 1.44 14.16
C SER A 144 17.00 1.93 15.46
N ALA A 145 17.79 2.04 16.54
CA ALA A 145 17.31 2.55 17.81
C ALA A 145 17.16 4.09 17.79
N ALA A 146 16.25 4.60 18.64
CA ALA A 146 15.86 6.01 18.71
C ALA A 146 17.05 6.99 18.76
N GLN A 147 18.10 6.67 19.52
CA GLN A 147 19.28 7.53 19.65
C GLN A 147 20.08 7.69 18.35
N HIS A 148 20.12 6.65 17.52
CA HIS A 148 20.84 6.67 16.25
C HIS A 148 20.05 7.44 15.19
N ILE A 149 18.72 7.27 15.18
CA ILE A 149 17.81 8.06 14.33
C ILE A 149 17.88 9.54 14.74
N PHE A 150 17.86 9.85 16.04
CA PHE A 150 18.04 11.20 16.55
C PHE A 150 19.36 11.83 16.09
N TYR A 151 20.46 11.10 16.24
CA TYR A 151 21.76 11.54 15.76
C TYR A 151 21.75 11.82 14.26
N ALA A 152 21.18 10.91 13.48
CA ALA A 152 21.06 11.05 12.04
C ALA A 152 20.29 12.31 11.63
N MET A 153 19.15 12.58 12.28
CA MET A 153 18.33 13.76 11.97
C MET A 153 18.95 15.09 12.40
N GLN A 154 19.64 15.12 13.55
CA GLN A 154 20.06 16.39 14.16
C GLN A 154 21.54 16.73 13.95
N TYR A 155 22.41 15.73 13.93
CA TYR A 155 23.86 15.94 14.01
C TYR A 155 24.64 15.34 12.84
N HIS A 156 24.00 14.55 11.97
CA HIS A 156 24.68 14.02 10.79
C HIS A 156 25.21 15.17 9.93
N PRO A 157 26.50 15.15 9.50
CA PRO A 157 27.11 16.24 8.76
C PRO A 157 26.33 16.65 7.50
N SER A 158 25.68 15.70 6.83
CA SER A 158 24.87 15.96 5.63
C SER A 158 23.59 16.75 5.90
N TYR A 159 23.07 16.76 7.13
CA TYR A 159 21.82 17.44 7.49
C TYR A 159 22.06 18.69 8.33
N ARG A 160 23.18 18.74 9.07
CA ARG A 160 23.46 19.79 10.06
C ARG A 160 23.21 21.21 9.56
N SER A 161 23.78 21.59 8.42
CA SER A 161 23.62 22.95 7.88
C SER A 161 22.16 23.28 7.52
N ILE A 162 21.40 22.30 7.02
CA ILE A 162 19.97 22.47 6.74
C ILE A 162 19.21 22.67 8.06
N THR A 163 19.45 21.80 9.04
CA THR A 163 18.81 21.86 10.36
C THR A 163 19.08 23.19 11.07
N GLU A 164 20.32 23.68 11.04
CA GLU A 164 20.70 24.98 11.62
C GLU A 164 19.99 26.15 10.94
N LEU A 165 19.98 26.20 9.60
CA LEU A 165 19.25 27.24 8.84
C LEU A 165 17.74 27.19 9.09
N LEU A 166 17.16 26.00 9.17
CA LEU A 166 15.75 25.84 9.51
C LEU A 166 15.44 26.31 10.94
N GLY A 167 16.37 26.14 11.88
CA GLY A 167 16.28 26.72 13.22
C GLY A 167 16.25 28.25 13.20
N HIS A 168 17.12 28.88 12.39
CA HIS A 168 17.11 30.34 12.21
C HIS A 168 15.85 30.86 11.53
N LEU A 169 15.33 30.12 10.54
CA LEU A 169 14.06 30.45 9.88
C LEU A 169 12.89 30.36 10.87
N ALA A 170 12.84 29.28 11.65
CA ALA A 170 11.83 29.09 12.69
C ALA A 170 11.84 30.21 13.73
N ALA A 171 13.02 30.71 14.11
CA ALA A 171 13.15 31.82 15.06
C ALA A 171 12.55 33.14 14.55
N SER A 172 12.33 33.28 13.24
CA SER A 172 11.73 34.47 12.62
C SER A 172 10.21 34.35 12.41
N CYS A 173 9.59 33.25 12.85
CA CYS A 173 8.16 32.98 12.67
C CYS A 173 7.41 33.03 14.02
N PHE A 174 6.14 33.45 14.00
CA PHE A 174 5.32 33.49 15.22
C PHE A 174 5.00 32.07 15.75
N HIS A 175 4.43 31.23 14.89
CA HIS A 175 4.18 29.82 15.19
C HIS A 175 5.23 28.92 14.54
N ARG A 176 5.66 27.91 15.29
CA ARG A 176 6.67 26.94 14.86
C ARG A 176 6.10 25.55 15.05
N LEU A 177 5.80 24.85 13.97
CA LEU A 177 5.20 23.51 14.01
C LEU A 177 6.17 22.50 13.41
N GLN A 178 6.27 21.34 14.04
CA GLN A 178 7.04 20.20 13.55
C GLN A 178 6.16 18.94 13.52
N VAL A 179 5.93 18.44 12.31
CA VAL A 179 5.16 17.23 12.03
C VAL A 179 6.13 16.12 11.68
N PHE A 180 6.14 15.09 12.51
CA PHE A 180 6.94 13.89 12.29
C PHE A 180 6.03 12.78 11.75
N GLU A 181 6.29 12.25 10.55
CA GLU A 181 5.62 11.05 10.04
C GLU A 181 6.58 9.87 10.00
N SER A 182 6.23 8.79 10.68
CA SER A 182 7.05 7.57 10.76
C SER A 182 6.17 6.32 10.68
N ASP A 183 6.80 5.16 10.64
CA ASP A 183 6.09 3.90 10.81
C ASP A 183 5.61 3.72 12.27
N GLY A 184 5.11 2.52 12.58
CA GLY A 184 4.66 2.15 13.92
C GLY A 184 5.73 1.52 14.82
N ALA A 185 7.02 1.63 14.48
CA ALA A 185 8.09 1.03 15.28
C ALA A 185 8.25 1.72 16.64
N TYR A 186 8.57 0.91 17.66
CA TYR A 186 8.72 1.41 19.03
C TYR A 186 9.89 2.41 19.20
N SER A 187 10.94 2.30 18.37
CA SER A 187 12.05 3.26 18.32
C SER A 187 11.55 4.67 17.96
N ASN A 188 10.59 4.78 17.05
CA ASN A 188 10.01 6.05 16.62
C ASN A 188 9.15 6.70 17.71
N ASP A 189 8.37 5.90 18.45
CA ASP A 189 7.63 6.40 19.62
C ASP A 189 8.58 6.91 20.73
N ARG A 190 9.68 6.18 21.01
CA ARG A 190 10.71 6.61 21.98
C ARG A 190 11.41 7.89 21.54
N LEU A 191 11.72 8.00 20.26
CA LEU A 191 12.31 9.20 19.68
C LEU A 191 11.39 10.40 19.84
N TYR A 192 10.10 10.25 19.50
CA TYR A 192 9.13 11.34 19.67
C TYR A 192 9.00 11.77 21.13
N ALA A 193 8.92 10.82 22.07
CA ALA A 193 8.90 11.13 23.50
C ALA A 193 10.14 11.93 23.94
N HIS A 194 11.33 11.55 23.45
CA HIS A 194 12.57 12.30 23.70
C HIS A 194 12.51 13.73 23.12
N LEU A 195 12.01 13.89 21.90
CA LEU A 195 11.85 15.20 21.25
C LEU A 195 10.89 16.10 22.03
N VAL A 196 9.76 15.56 22.52
CA VAL A 196 8.82 16.29 23.38
C VAL A 196 9.50 16.76 24.67
N GLN A 197 10.28 15.90 25.33
CA GLN A 197 11.00 16.27 26.56
C GLN A 197 12.04 17.37 26.30
N ARG A 198 12.84 17.21 25.24
CA ARG A 198 13.87 18.19 24.87
C ARG A 198 13.25 19.54 24.50
N ASN A 199 12.13 19.53 23.79
CA ASN A 199 11.43 20.74 23.38
C ASN A 199 10.91 21.57 24.57
N LYS A 200 10.53 20.94 25.69
CA LYS A 200 10.14 21.66 26.92
C LYS A 200 11.29 22.50 27.50
N LEU A 201 12.52 22.03 27.34
CA LEU A 201 13.75 22.67 27.83
C LEU A 201 14.34 23.67 26.83
N ALA A 202 13.83 23.70 25.59
CA ALA A 202 14.35 24.59 24.57
C ALA A 202 13.91 26.05 24.81
N GLN A 203 14.81 26.99 24.56
CA GLN A 203 14.53 28.43 24.58
C GLN A 203 13.43 28.79 23.57
N PHE A 204 13.44 28.13 22.41
CA PHE A 204 12.41 28.27 21.38
C PHE A 204 11.68 26.94 21.22
N ARG A 205 10.39 26.93 21.55
CA ARG A 205 9.55 25.74 21.51
C ARG A 205 8.88 25.58 20.14
N TYR A 206 8.89 24.36 19.65
CA TYR A 206 8.05 23.91 18.53
C TYR A 206 6.78 23.27 19.07
N HIS A 207 5.68 23.46 18.37
CA HIS A 207 4.49 22.64 18.53
C HIS A 207 4.72 21.33 17.78
N LEU A 208 4.85 20.24 18.52
CA LEU A 208 5.15 18.93 17.95
C LEU A 208 3.87 18.14 17.67
N THR A 209 3.86 17.43 16.54
CA THR A 209 2.82 16.48 16.15
C THR A 209 3.48 15.22 15.60
N HIS A 210 3.06 14.05 16.06
CA HIS A 210 3.50 12.75 15.53
C HIS A 210 2.36 12.07 14.78
N VAL A 211 2.64 11.68 13.55
CA VAL A 211 1.71 10.99 12.65
C VAL A 211 2.26 9.61 12.35
N ARG A 212 1.51 8.58 12.73
CA ARG A 212 1.84 7.20 12.39
C ARG A 212 1.37 6.89 10.97
N CYS A 213 2.19 6.16 10.22
CA CYS A 213 1.82 5.63 8.91
C CYS A 213 0.57 4.76 9.01
N GLN A 214 -0.52 5.18 8.38
CA GLN A 214 -1.80 4.48 8.43
C GLN A 214 -1.78 3.20 7.60
N ASN A 215 -0.95 3.09 6.55
CA ASN A 215 -0.73 1.82 5.84
C ASN A 215 -0.17 0.73 6.77
N HIS A 216 0.79 1.07 7.64
CA HIS A 216 1.29 0.14 8.64
C HIS A 216 0.21 -0.24 9.68
N GLN A 217 -0.64 0.72 10.07
CA GLN A 217 -1.77 0.42 10.96
C GLN A 217 -2.76 -0.56 10.29
N THR A 218 -3.09 -0.35 9.02
CA THR A 218 -3.93 -1.25 8.23
C THR A 218 -3.31 -2.63 8.10
N GLN A 219 -1.99 -2.72 7.94
CA GLN A 219 -1.29 -4.01 7.90
C GLN A 219 -1.38 -4.76 9.23
N LEU A 220 -1.29 -4.07 10.36
CA LEU A 220 -1.50 -4.69 11.67
C LEU A 220 -2.93 -5.22 11.81
N CYS A 221 -3.93 -4.52 11.25
CA CYS A 221 -5.30 -5.05 11.15
C CYS A 221 -5.33 -6.34 10.31
N ASN A 222 -4.66 -6.35 9.15
CA ASN A 222 -4.60 -7.53 8.27
C ASN A 222 -4.02 -8.74 9.01
N VAL A 223 -2.83 -8.59 9.63
CA VAL A 223 -2.16 -9.67 10.36
C VAL A 223 -3.02 -10.19 11.51
N ALA A 224 -3.70 -9.30 12.24
CA ALA A 224 -4.61 -9.70 13.31
C ALA A 224 -5.79 -10.53 12.77
N LEU A 225 -6.32 -10.19 11.59
CA LEU A 225 -7.40 -10.95 10.96
C LEU A 225 -6.93 -12.32 10.44
N PHE A 226 -5.74 -12.40 9.83
CA PHE A 226 -5.13 -13.69 9.48
C PHE A 226 -4.99 -14.60 10.72
N ALA A 227 -4.51 -14.05 11.84
CA ALA A 227 -4.37 -14.80 13.09
C ALA A 227 -5.72 -15.24 13.66
N ALA A 228 -6.74 -14.37 13.61
CA ALA A 228 -8.06 -14.63 14.18
C ALA A 228 -8.91 -15.62 13.36
N VAL A 229 -8.80 -15.58 12.03
CA VAL A 229 -9.45 -16.58 11.16
C VAL A 229 -8.86 -17.96 11.41
N GLY A 230 -7.56 -18.04 11.68
CA GLY A 230 -6.82 -19.26 12.01
C GLY A 230 -6.25 -19.97 10.80
N HIS A 231 -6.12 -21.30 10.86
CA HIS A 231 -5.78 -22.18 9.73
C HIS A 231 -4.40 -21.99 9.08
N ASN A 232 -3.58 -21.10 9.64
CA ASN A 232 -2.26 -20.80 9.10
C ASN A 232 -2.31 -20.32 7.63
N ILE A 233 -3.41 -19.66 7.23
CA ILE A 233 -3.70 -19.29 5.83
C ILE A 233 -2.55 -18.53 5.19
N LEU A 234 -1.93 -17.58 5.91
CA LEU A 234 -0.81 -16.80 5.39
C LEU A 234 0.37 -17.69 4.93
N ASN A 235 0.73 -18.69 5.73
CA ASN A 235 1.82 -19.61 5.41
C ASN A 235 1.42 -20.59 4.30
N ARG A 236 0.16 -21.04 4.25
CA ARG A 236 -0.36 -21.88 3.15
C ARG A 236 -0.33 -21.11 1.81
N LEU A 237 -0.81 -19.86 1.80
CA LEU A 237 -0.73 -18.97 0.63
C LEU A 237 0.73 -18.70 0.22
N TYR A 238 1.62 -18.47 1.19
CA TYR A 238 3.05 -18.33 0.92
C TYR A 238 3.63 -19.57 0.23
N GLY A 239 3.39 -20.77 0.79
CA GLY A 239 3.88 -22.03 0.23
C GLY A 239 3.40 -22.25 -1.21
N MET A 240 2.10 -22.05 -1.47
CA MET A 240 1.50 -22.21 -2.78
C MET A 240 2.03 -21.21 -3.80
N THR A 241 2.11 -19.91 -3.45
CA THR A 241 2.57 -18.87 -4.39
C THR A 241 4.05 -18.99 -4.72
N VAL A 242 4.89 -19.38 -3.75
CA VAL A 242 6.30 -19.69 -4.01
C VAL A 242 6.42 -20.90 -4.93
N PHE A 243 5.61 -21.94 -4.70
CA PHE A 243 5.60 -23.12 -5.57
C PHE A 243 5.21 -22.78 -7.01
N LEU A 244 4.17 -21.96 -7.22
CA LEU A 244 3.71 -21.55 -8.56
C LEU A 244 4.76 -20.71 -9.33
N ARG A 245 5.62 -19.99 -8.61
CA ARG A 245 6.71 -19.18 -9.20
C ARG A 245 7.88 -20.00 -9.71
N ASN A 246 8.02 -21.25 -9.26
CA ASN A 246 9.15 -22.10 -9.61
C ASN A 246 8.93 -22.81 -10.95
N LEU A 247 10.03 -23.05 -11.68
CA LEU A 247 10.15 -23.98 -12.83
C LEU A 247 8.99 -23.96 -13.86
N GLY A 248 8.41 -22.80 -14.14
CA GLY A 248 7.29 -22.68 -15.10
C GLY A 248 6.00 -23.37 -14.64
N HIS A 249 5.84 -23.66 -13.35
CA HIS A 249 4.63 -24.26 -12.77
C HIS A 249 3.36 -23.45 -13.10
N TRP A 250 3.46 -22.12 -13.13
CA TRP A 250 2.39 -21.25 -13.59
C TRP A 250 1.92 -21.57 -15.02
N ILE A 251 2.85 -21.83 -15.94
CA ILE A 251 2.52 -22.19 -17.34
C ILE A 251 1.80 -23.53 -17.39
N ARG A 252 2.22 -24.50 -16.56
CA ARG A 252 1.56 -25.81 -16.45
C ARG A 252 0.11 -25.67 -16.00
N ILE A 253 -0.15 -24.86 -14.97
CA ILE A 253 -1.53 -24.54 -14.55
C ILE A 253 -2.34 -24.00 -15.73
N LYS A 254 -1.78 -23.04 -16.49
CA LYS A 254 -2.48 -22.47 -17.65
C LYS A 254 -2.79 -23.55 -18.71
N GLN A 255 -1.86 -24.44 -19.00
CA GLN A 255 -2.08 -25.53 -19.97
C GLN A 255 -3.15 -26.52 -19.50
N THR A 256 -3.16 -26.86 -18.21
CA THR A 256 -4.10 -27.84 -17.65
C THR A 256 -5.54 -27.35 -17.60
N VAL A 257 -5.79 -26.03 -17.50
CA VAL A 257 -7.16 -25.50 -17.55
C VAL A 257 -7.90 -25.97 -18.80
N PHE A 258 -7.26 -25.94 -19.97
CA PHE A 258 -7.91 -26.37 -21.20
C PHE A 258 -8.35 -27.84 -21.11
N ALA A 259 -7.45 -28.72 -20.70
CA ALA A 259 -7.75 -30.14 -20.52
C ALA A 259 -8.85 -30.38 -19.48
N TRP A 260 -8.86 -29.62 -18.39
CA TRP A 260 -9.89 -29.70 -17.36
C TRP A 260 -11.27 -29.26 -17.87
N VAL A 261 -11.37 -28.10 -18.53
CA VAL A 261 -12.64 -27.62 -19.10
C VAL A 261 -13.12 -28.58 -20.20
N ASP A 262 -12.24 -29.00 -21.10
CA ASP A 262 -12.62 -29.91 -22.18
C ASP A 262 -13.14 -31.25 -21.67
N ALA A 263 -12.56 -31.78 -20.59
CA ALA A 263 -13.03 -33.04 -20.00
C ALA A 263 -14.31 -32.89 -19.15
N ASN A 264 -14.55 -31.73 -18.53
CA ASN A 264 -15.56 -31.59 -17.47
C ASN A 264 -16.71 -30.62 -17.80
N LEU A 265 -16.64 -29.84 -18.88
CA LEU A 265 -17.68 -28.86 -19.20
C LEU A 265 -19.01 -29.54 -19.52
N GLU A 266 -20.00 -29.25 -18.66
CA GLU A 266 -21.41 -29.55 -18.87
C GLU A 266 -22.03 -28.46 -19.75
N PHE A 267 -22.15 -28.76 -21.04
CA PHE A 267 -22.76 -27.86 -22.01
C PHE A 267 -24.25 -28.17 -22.13
N ARG A 268 -25.11 -27.24 -21.70
CA ARG A 268 -26.56 -27.43 -21.64
C ARG A 268 -27.29 -26.51 -22.64
N PRO A 269 -27.97 -27.05 -23.65
CA PRO A 269 -28.87 -26.29 -24.51
C PRO A 269 -30.19 -26.00 -23.78
N GLU A 270 -30.33 -24.80 -23.22
CA GLU A 270 -31.59 -24.39 -22.56
C GLU A 270 -32.04 -23.02 -23.06
N LEU A 271 -33.35 -22.89 -23.35
CA LEU A 271 -34.03 -21.62 -23.61
C LEU A 271 -34.37 -20.95 -22.28
N LEU A 272 -33.72 -19.83 -21.98
CA LEU A 272 -34.05 -19.03 -20.81
C LEU A 272 -35.32 -18.22 -21.12
N ALA A 273 -36.41 -18.51 -20.41
CA ALA A 273 -37.78 -18.10 -20.74
C ALA A 273 -38.07 -16.58 -20.66
N ASP A 274 -37.20 -15.76 -20.06
CA ASP A 274 -37.55 -14.37 -19.67
C ASP A 274 -36.83 -13.24 -20.43
N ASN A 275 -35.99 -13.52 -21.44
CA ASN A 275 -35.35 -12.45 -22.22
C ASN A 275 -35.43 -12.73 -23.72
N ALA A 276 -36.13 -11.87 -24.48
CA ALA A 276 -36.19 -11.92 -25.94
C ALA A 276 -34.81 -11.70 -26.62
N THR A 277 -33.76 -11.34 -25.86
CA THR A 277 -32.35 -11.28 -26.30
C THR A 277 -31.47 -12.44 -25.76
N GLY A 278 -32.00 -13.27 -24.85
CA GLY A 278 -31.74 -14.71 -24.74
C GLY A 278 -30.32 -15.25 -24.58
N GLN A 279 -29.41 -14.60 -23.85
CA GLN A 279 -28.05 -15.14 -23.62
C GLN A 279 -27.68 -15.09 -22.13
N SER A 280 -27.81 -16.23 -21.43
CA SER A 280 -27.28 -16.49 -20.06
C SER A 280 -27.93 -15.75 -18.87
N ARG A 281 -28.27 -16.48 -17.78
CA ARG A 281 -28.55 -15.89 -16.45
C ARG A 281 -27.37 -16.22 -15.54
N SER A 282 -26.56 -15.21 -15.20
CA SER A 282 -25.41 -15.41 -14.32
C SER A 282 -25.83 -15.73 -12.89
N HIS A 283 -25.10 -16.63 -12.24
CA HIS A 283 -25.34 -16.98 -10.84
C HIS A 283 -25.00 -15.80 -9.91
N ALA A 284 -25.85 -15.51 -8.92
CA ALA A 284 -25.71 -14.34 -8.05
C ALA A 284 -24.35 -14.30 -7.32
N ALA A 285 -23.85 -15.44 -6.85
CA ALA A 285 -22.55 -15.51 -6.19
C ALA A 285 -21.36 -15.19 -7.13
N LEU A 286 -21.46 -15.53 -8.42
CA LEU A 286 -20.42 -15.19 -9.40
C LEU A 286 -20.48 -13.70 -9.74
N VAL A 287 -21.68 -13.13 -9.89
CA VAL A 287 -21.88 -11.69 -10.07
C VAL A 287 -21.28 -10.93 -8.90
N GLU A 288 -21.57 -11.33 -7.67
CA GLU A 288 -21.05 -10.69 -6.47
C GLU A 288 -19.53 -10.81 -6.36
N MET A 289 -18.95 -11.97 -6.69
CA MET A 289 -17.49 -12.14 -6.73
C MET A 289 -16.84 -11.22 -7.76
N ILE A 290 -17.45 -11.08 -8.94
CA ILE A 290 -16.97 -10.17 -9.98
C ILE A 290 -17.05 -8.72 -9.51
N GLU A 291 -18.16 -8.30 -8.88
CA GLU A 291 -18.29 -6.96 -8.31
C GLU A 291 -17.31 -6.70 -7.17
N PHE A 292 -16.97 -7.72 -6.37
CA PHE A 292 -15.89 -7.67 -5.39
C PHE A 292 -14.53 -7.40 -6.06
N LEU A 293 -14.17 -8.17 -7.08
CA LEU A 293 -12.89 -8.01 -7.77
C LEU A 293 -12.81 -6.71 -8.56
N LYS A 294 -13.92 -6.28 -9.17
CA LYS A 294 -14.07 -5.00 -9.87
C LYS A 294 -13.79 -3.84 -8.93
N TRP A 295 -14.46 -3.84 -7.78
CA TRP A 295 -14.29 -2.81 -6.77
C TRP A 295 -12.83 -2.75 -6.30
N ASN A 296 -12.24 -3.92 -6.02
CA ASN A 296 -10.85 -4.01 -5.61
C ASN A 296 -9.89 -3.43 -6.65
N ARG A 297 -10.02 -3.81 -7.93
CA ARG A 297 -9.19 -3.27 -9.01
C ARG A 297 -9.37 -1.78 -9.21
N LYS A 298 -10.59 -1.26 -9.06
CA LYS A 298 -10.87 0.17 -9.15
C LYS A 298 -10.04 0.95 -8.13
N CYS A 299 -10.00 0.48 -6.87
CA CYS A 299 -9.18 1.07 -5.83
C CYS A 299 -7.68 1.09 -6.17
N GLU A 300 -7.16 0.07 -6.86
CA GLU A 300 -5.76 0.04 -7.33
C GLU A 300 -5.54 1.02 -8.49
N SER A 301 -6.48 1.06 -9.45
CA SER A 301 -6.35 1.81 -10.71
C SER A 301 -6.50 3.34 -10.59
N ASP A 302 -7.13 3.85 -9.52
CA ASP A 302 -7.19 5.30 -9.24
C ASP A 302 -5.78 5.93 -9.09
N LEU A 303 -4.73 5.10 -9.02
CA LEU A 303 -3.31 5.50 -9.07
C LEU A 303 -2.65 5.35 -10.46
N GLU A 304 -3.17 4.50 -11.35
CA GLU A 304 -2.48 4.08 -12.60
C GLU A 304 -3.19 4.47 -13.92
N GLY A 305 -4.36 5.11 -13.89
CA GLY A 305 -5.05 5.61 -15.09
C GLY A 305 -6.17 4.70 -15.62
N PRO A 306 -6.92 5.12 -16.65
CA PRO A 306 -8.22 4.52 -16.99
C PRO A 306 -8.08 3.24 -17.83
N ASP A 307 -7.89 2.10 -17.17
CA ASP A 307 -8.00 0.77 -17.80
C ASP A 307 -9.28 0.01 -17.36
N SER A 308 -10.25 0.73 -16.76
CA SER A 308 -11.50 0.17 -16.21
C SER A 308 -12.37 -0.51 -17.27
N GLY A 309 -12.32 -0.04 -18.52
CA GLY A 309 -13.09 -0.62 -19.63
C GLY A 309 -12.65 -2.03 -20.02
N THR A 310 -11.37 -2.35 -19.87
CA THR A 310 -10.83 -3.67 -20.25
C THR A 310 -11.28 -4.76 -19.27
N PHE A 311 -11.31 -4.46 -17.97
CA PHE A 311 -11.80 -5.40 -16.96
C PHE A 311 -13.30 -5.66 -17.13
N GLU A 312 -14.11 -4.61 -17.29
CA GLU A 312 -15.57 -4.75 -17.42
C GLU A 312 -15.95 -5.66 -18.59
N LYS A 313 -15.27 -5.48 -19.74
CA LYS A 313 -15.46 -6.32 -20.91
C LYS A 313 -15.11 -7.79 -20.63
N LYS A 314 -14.00 -8.06 -19.95
CA LYS A 314 -13.55 -9.42 -19.58
C LYS A 314 -14.49 -10.07 -18.56
N ALA A 315 -14.93 -9.31 -17.56
CA ALA A 315 -15.86 -9.73 -16.53
C ALA A 315 -17.23 -10.10 -17.10
N LYS A 316 -17.76 -9.28 -18.01
CA LYS A 316 -19.01 -9.56 -18.74
C LYS A 316 -18.90 -10.85 -19.55
N ALA A 317 -17.86 -10.99 -20.36
CA ALA A 317 -17.62 -12.20 -21.15
C ALA A 317 -17.47 -13.45 -20.25
N PHE A 318 -16.82 -13.31 -19.10
CA PHE A 318 -16.73 -14.39 -18.11
C PHE A 318 -18.11 -14.79 -17.57
N LEU A 319 -18.94 -13.84 -17.13
CA LEU A 319 -20.28 -14.12 -16.61
C LEU A 319 -21.26 -14.67 -17.66
N GLU A 320 -21.03 -14.38 -18.93
CA GLU A 320 -21.76 -14.96 -20.07
C GLU A 320 -21.40 -16.44 -20.28
N MET A 321 -20.11 -16.78 -20.14
CA MET A 321 -19.61 -18.15 -20.33
C MET A 321 -19.79 -19.05 -19.09
N TRP A 322 -19.66 -18.48 -17.89
CA TRP A 322 -19.67 -19.18 -16.60
C TRP A 322 -20.96 -18.87 -15.84
N ASN A 323 -22.03 -19.58 -16.17
CA ASN A 323 -23.40 -19.21 -15.80
C ASN A 323 -24.21 -20.34 -15.15
N SER A 324 -23.62 -21.52 -14.95
CA SER A 324 -24.23 -22.57 -14.15
C SER A 324 -24.02 -22.31 -12.65
N ASP A 325 -24.63 -23.18 -11.82
CA ASP A 325 -24.43 -23.15 -10.38
C ASP A 325 -22.95 -23.40 -10.03
N PRO A 326 -22.24 -22.41 -9.44
CA PRO A 326 -20.84 -22.54 -9.09
C PRO A 326 -20.59 -23.62 -8.02
N ALA A 327 -21.59 -24.01 -7.22
CA ALA A 327 -21.44 -25.07 -6.22
C ALA A 327 -21.22 -26.46 -6.86
N ASN A 328 -21.62 -26.63 -8.13
CA ASN A 328 -21.34 -27.84 -8.89
C ASN A 328 -19.82 -27.93 -9.16
N PRO A 329 -19.14 -29.05 -8.80
CA PRO A 329 -17.72 -29.24 -9.06
C PRO A 329 -17.38 -29.33 -10.56
N LYS A 330 -18.37 -29.61 -11.43
CA LYS A 330 -18.19 -29.58 -12.87
C LYS A 330 -18.51 -28.19 -13.42
N PRO A 331 -17.63 -27.61 -14.26
CA PRO A 331 -17.93 -26.36 -14.91
C PRO A 331 -19.13 -26.55 -15.83
N GLY A 332 -20.06 -25.59 -15.85
CA GLY A 332 -21.22 -25.64 -16.72
C GLY A 332 -21.40 -24.37 -17.53
N HIS A 333 -21.92 -24.53 -18.74
CA HIS A 333 -22.32 -23.44 -19.61
C HIS A 333 -23.71 -23.73 -20.19
N ILE A 334 -24.65 -22.86 -19.85
CA ILE A 334 -26.03 -22.88 -20.31
C ILE A 334 -26.15 -21.91 -21.49
N CYS A 335 -26.58 -22.41 -22.65
CA CYS A 335 -26.62 -21.61 -23.87
C CYS A 335 -27.81 -21.98 -24.75
N SER A 336 -28.52 -20.98 -25.26
CA SER A 336 -29.66 -21.10 -26.19
C SER A 336 -29.28 -21.52 -27.63
N HIS A 337 -28.12 -22.16 -27.82
CA HIS A 337 -27.53 -22.37 -29.14
C HIS A 337 -28.37 -23.22 -30.10
N GLU A 338 -29.14 -24.19 -29.60
CA GLU A 338 -30.02 -25.00 -30.45
C GLU A 338 -31.29 -24.25 -30.88
N SER A 339 -31.63 -23.19 -30.15
CA SER A 339 -32.90 -22.48 -30.28
C SER A 339 -32.79 -21.17 -31.07
N LEU A 340 -31.57 -20.76 -31.45
CA LEU A 340 -31.31 -19.54 -32.22
C LEU A 340 -30.73 -19.86 -33.62
N PRO A 341 -31.04 -19.03 -34.65
CA PRO A 341 -30.39 -19.10 -35.96
C PRO A 341 -28.86 -19.04 -35.85
N ALA A 342 -28.13 -19.72 -36.74
CA ALA A 342 -26.68 -19.87 -36.66
C ALA A 342 -25.91 -18.54 -36.48
N CYS A 343 -26.38 -17.45 -37.09
CA CYS A 343 -25.79 -16.10 -36.97
C CYS A 343 -26.03 -15.40 -35.63
N GLN A 344 -26.91 -15.94 -34.78
CA GLN A 344 -27.29 -15.39 -33.47
C GLN A 344 -26.87 -16.29 -32.31
N ARG A 345 -26.25 -17.45 -32.60
CA ARG A 345 -25.79 -18.38 -31.58
C ARG A 345 -24.60 -17.80 -30.82
N HIS A 346 -24.69 -17.85 -29.49
CA HIS A 346 -23.58 -17.47 -28.62
C HIS A 346 -22.41 -18.46 -28.73
N CYS A 347 -22.68 -19.76 -28.85
CA CYS A 347 -21.70 -20.83 -29.11
C CYS A 347 -22.20 -21.71 -30.25
N ALA A 348 -21.37 -22.05 -31.24
CA ALA A 348 -21.77 -22.92 -32.34
C ALA A 348 -21.86 -24.40 -31.92
N ASN A 349 -20.97 -24.83 -31.03
CA ASN A 349 -20.90 -26.20 -30.51
C ASN A 349 -20.15 -26.25 -29.16
N ARG A 350 -20.08 -27.44 -28.56
CA ARG A 350 -19.36 -27.68 -27.30
C ARG A 350 -17.89 -27.27 -27.37
N SER A 351 -17.19 -27.57 -28.46
CA SER A 351 -15.76 -27.25 -28.61
C SER A 351 -15.51 -25.74 -28.61
N GLU A 352 -16.38 -24.94 -29.23
CA GLU A 352 -16.31 -23.49 -29.16
C GLU A 352 -16.63 -22.98 -27.74
N ALA A 353 -17.62 -23.57 -27.06
CA ALA A 353 -17.91 -23.24 -25.67
C ALA A 353 -16.72 -23.51 -24.74
N VAL A 354 -16.06 -24.68 -24.88
CA VAL A 354 -14.82 -25.01 -24.16
C VAL A 354 -13.77 -23.94 -24.39
N ARG A 355 -13.49 -23.59 -25.65
CA ARG A 355 -12.50 -22.56 -25.97
C ARG A 355 -12.84 -21.22 -25.31
N LYS A 356 -14.09 -20.75 -25.42
CA LYS A 356 -14.53 -19.47 -24.82
C LYS A 356 -14.51 -19.49 -23.29
N CYS A 357 -14.89 -20.59 -22.65
CA CYS A 357 -14.78 -20.76 -21.20
C CYS A 357 -13.31 -20.67 -20.75
N VAL A 358 -12.40 -21.35 -21.47
CA VAL A 358 -10.95 -21.29 -21.19
C VAL A 358 -10.41 -19.88 -21.38
N ASP A 359 -10.70 -19.25 -22.53
CA ASP A 359 -10.24 -17.90 -22.87
C ASP A 359 -10.68 -16.90 -21.80
N THR A 360 -11.95 -16.92 -21.39
CA THR A 360 -12.49 -16.00 -20.38
C THR A 360 -11.92 -16.22 -18.97
N LEU A 361 -11.72 -17.49 -18.55
CA LEU A 361 -11.09 -17.81 -17.27
C LEU A 361 -9.61 -17.36 -17.25
N MET A 362 -8.90 -17.61 -18.35
CA MET A 362 -7.51 -17.18 -18.53
C MET A 362 -7.39 -15.67 -18.44
N ASP A 363 -8.25 -14.99 -19.20
CA ASP A 363 -8.18 -13.55 -19.34
C ASP A 363 -8.49 -12.80 -18.04
N LEU A 364 -9.34 -13.37 -17.21
CA LEU A 364 -9.76 -12.71 -15.98
C LEU A 364 -8.84 -13.03 -14.80
N PHE A 365 -8.45 -14.30 -14.62
CA PHE A 365 -7.80 -14.79 -13.40
C PHE A 365 -6.36 -15.30 -13.58
N LEU A 366 -5.94 -15.66 -14.80
CA LEU A 366 -4.61 -16.27 -15.07
C LEU A 366 -3.71 -15.40 -15.95
N ASN A 367 -4.06 -14.13 -16.12
CA ASN A 367 -3.23 -13.15 -16.82
C ASN A 367 -2.02 -12.70 -15.99
N THR A 368 -2.16 -12.65 -14.67
CA THR A 368 -1.08 -12.26 -13.75
C THR A 368 -0.91 -13.32 -12.67
N MET A 369 0.32 -13.77 -12.48
CA MET A 369 0.66 -14.71 -11.41
C MET A 369 0.51 -14.04 -10.03
N PRO A 370 -0.07 -14.72 -9.02
CA PRO A 370 -0.27 -14.11 -7.71
C PRO A 370 1.05 -13.67 -7.05
N SER A 371 0.98 -12.59 -6.27
CA SER A 371 2.13 -12.13 -5.47
C SER A 371 2.41 -13.07 -4.32
N VAL A 372 3.69 -13.22 -3.94
CA VAL A 372 4.06 -13.94 -2.71
C VAL A 372 3.69 -13.04 -1.52
N PRO A 373 2.77 -13.47 -0.64
CA PRO A 373 2.41 -12.68 0.53
C PRO A 373 3.59 -12.61 1.49
N ALA A 374 3.73 -11.49 2.21
CA ALA A 374 4.78 -11.34 3.20
C ALA A 374 4.23 -10.58 4.41
N PRO A 375 4.43 -11.05 5.66
CA PRO A 375 3.83 -10.45 6.85
C PRO A 375 4.14 -8.96 7.04
N ASN A 376 5.26 -8.50 6.49
CA ASN A 376 5.73 -7.12 6.57
C ASN A 376 5.45 -6.28 5.31
N LYS A 377 4.70 -6.80 4.33
CA LYS A 377 4.36 -6.07 3.09
C LYS A 377 2.87 -5.94 2.92
N TRP A 378 2.38 -4.72 3.05
CA TRP A 378 0.97 -4.41 3.20
C TRP A 378 0.12 -4.67 1.95
N ALA A 379 0.68 -4.56 0.74
CA ALA A 379 -0.06 -4.81 -0.51
C ALA A 379 -0.02 -6.26 -1.03
N THR A 380 0.81 -7.16 -0.49
CA THR A 380 1.05 -8.48 -1.15
C THR A 380 0.10 -9.60 -0.73
N HIS A 381 -0.81 -9.34 0.21
CA HIS A 381 -1.78 -10.32 0.71
C HIS A 381 -3.01 -10.46 -0.19
N TYR A 382 -3.36 -9.42 -0.93
CA TYR A 382 -4.62 -9.30 -1.65
C TYR A 382 -4.69 -10.17 -2.90
N SER A 383 -3.68 -10.06 -3.78
CA SER A 383 -3.59 -10.85 -5.00
C SER A 383 -3.69 -12.38 -4.79
N PRO A 384 -2.96 -13.01 -3.85
CA PRO A 384 -3.11 -14.45 -3.62
C PRO A 384 -4.46 -14.84 -3.01
N LEU A 385 -5.08 -13.97 -2.20
CA LEU A 385 -6.44 -14.21 -1.69
C LEU A 385 -7.47 -14.18 -2.82
N ASP A 386 -7.41 -13.18 -3.70
CA ASP A 386 -8.32 -13.08 -4.85
C ASP A 386 -8.18 -14.27 -5.80
N PHE A 387 -6.94 -14.74 -6.01
CA PHE A 387 -6.65 -15.92 -6.81
C PHE A 387 -7.28 -17.19 -6.21
N CYS A 388 -7.13 -17.42 -4.90
CA CYS A 388 -7.78 -18.53 -4.22
C CYS A 388 -9.31 -18.38 -4.16
N LEU A 389 -9.82 -17.17 -3.92
CA LEU A 389 -11.25 -16.88 -3.92
C LEU A 389 -11.88 -17.26 -5.25
N ALA A 390 -11.33 -16.79 -6.37
CA ALA A 390 -11.76 -17.21 -7.70
C ALA A 390 -11.58 -18.71 -7.93
N GLY A 391 -10.48 -19.27 -7.41
CA GLY A 391 -10.17 -20.69 -7.41
C GLY A 391 -11.25 -21.57 -6.78
N TYR A 392 -11.86 -21.10 -5.70
CA TYR A 392 -12.90 -21.80 -4.96
C TYR A 392 -14.28 -21.52 -5.53
N MET A 393 -14.61 -20.23 -5.72
CA MET A 393 -15.94 -19.79 -6.15
C MET A 393 -16.32 -20.21 -7.56
N VAL A 394 -15.36 -20.44 -8.46
CA VAL A 394 -15.65 -20.85 -9.85
C VAL A 394 -15.49 -22.36 -9.98
N HIS A 395 -16.51 -23.13 -9.61
CA HIS A 395 -16.53 -24.61 -9.71
C HIS A 395 -15.33 -25.30 -9.06
N LYS A 396 -14.72 -24.69 -8.04
CA LYS A 396 -13.51 -25.20 -7.37
C LYS A 396 -12.37 -25.55 -8.34
N TRP A 397 -12.27 -24.83 -9.47
CA TRP A 397 -11.37 -25.16 -10.57
C TRP A 397 -9.92 -25.27 -10.14
N LEU A 398 -9.49 -24.43 -9.19
CA LEU A 398 -8.08 -24.33 -8.82
C LEU A 398 -7.55 -25.64 -8.26
N CYS A 399 -8.31 -26.33 -7.40
CA CYS A 399 -7.89 -27.62 -6.84
C CYS A 399 -7.74 -28.68 -7.95
N GLN A 400 -8.72 -28.77 -8.85
CA GLN A 400 -8.74 -29.76 -9.94
C GLN A 400 -7.61 -29.52 -10.93
N VAL A 401 -7.43 -28.28 -11.37
CA VAL A 401 -6.37 -27.89 -12.29
C VAL A 401 -5.00 -28.03 -11.64
N PHE A 402 -4.86 -27.69 -10.36
CA PHE A 402 -3.59 -27.85 -9.64
C PHE A 402 -3.16 -29.31 -9.56
N LYS A 403 -4.07 -30.23 -9.20
CA LYS A 403 -3.79 -31.68 -9.23
C LYS A 403 -3.41 -32.15 -10.64
N GLY A 404 -4.22 -31.81 -11.64
CA GLY A 404 -3.97 -32.23 -13.03
C GLY A 404 -2.64 -31.72 -13.59
N ALA A 405 -2.22 -30.51 -13.21
CA ALA A 405 -0.98 -29.90 -13.71
C ALA A 405 0.29 -30.60 -13.21
N PHE A 406 0.20 -31.25 -12.05
CA PHE A 406 1.34 -31.86 -11.38
C PHE A 406 1.20 -33.36 -11.15
N GLN A 407 0.13 -34.00 -11.64
CA GLN A 407 -0.11 -35.45 -11.46
C GLN A 407 1.02 -36.34 -11.99
N HIS A 408 1.75 -35.88 -13.01
CA HIS A 408 2.87 -36.63 -13.62
C HIS A 408 4.25 -36.16 -13.12
N VAL A 409 4.29 -35.19 -12.20
CA VAL A 409 5.55 -34.68 -11.65
C VAL A 409 5.95 -35.56 -10.47
N LYS A 410 7.09 -36.25 -10.61
CA LYS A 410 7.68 -37.01 -9.50
C LYS A 410 8.47 -36.06 -8.61
N PHE A 411 7.97 -35.83 -7.40
CA PHE A 411 8.72 -35.21 -6.34
C PHE A 411 9.43 -36.29 -5.52
N GLN A 412 10.68 -36.05 -5.11
CA GLN A 412 11.37 -36.97 -4.22
C GLN A 412 10.71 -36.93 -2.82
N GLU A 413 10.71 -38.07 -2.11
CA GLU A 413 10.17 -38.18 -0.75
C GLU A 413 11.17 -37.70 0.30
N TYR A 414 10.65 -37.08 1.35
CA TYR A 414 11.43 -36.47 2.44
C TYR A 414 12.09 -37.53 3.34
N ASN A 415 13.38 -37.33 3.64
CA ASN A 415 14.07 -38.10 4.68
C ASN A 415 13.95 -37.36 6.04
N PRO A 416 13.34 -37.96 7.07
CA PRO A 416 13.20 -37.35 8.41
C PRO A 416 14.53 -36.92 9.06
N LEU A 417 15.67 -37.44 8.59
CA LEU A 417 17.00 -37.09 9.09
C LEU A 417 17.44 -35.65 8.74
N ASP A 418 16.79 -35.00 7.78
CA ASP A 418 17.14 -33.65 7.32
C ASP A 418 16.48 -32.52 8.15
N GLU A 419 15.65 -32.86 9.15
CA GLU A 419 14.81 -31.91 9.88
C GLU A 419 15.61 -30.88 10.73
N ASN A 420 16.87 -31.20 11.03
CA ASN A 420 17.78 -30.37 11.83
C ASN A 420 18.76 -29.51 11.01
N ALA A 421 18.77 -29.61 9.67
CA ALA A 421 19.69 -28.86 8.83
C ALA A 421 19.17 -27.43 8.52
N ASP A 422 20.08 -26.51 8.19
CA ASP A 422 19.73 -25.12 7.84
C ASP A 422 18.70 -25.10 6.68
N PRO A 423 17.51 -24.52 6.86
CA PRO A 423 16.46 -24.47 5.85
C PRO A 423 16.91 -23.90 4.49
N LYS A 424 17.86 -22.94 4.48
CA LYS A 424 18.40 -22.37 3.23
C LYS A 424 19.35 -23.34 2.53
N LEU A 425 20.08 -24.14 3.30
CA LEU A 425 20.97 -25.17 2.77
C LEU A 425 20.14 -26.32 2.18
N ILE A 426 19.09 -26.77 2.88
CA ILE A 426 18.14 -27.77 2.37
C ILE A 426 17.42 -27.26 1.12
N GLU A 427 16.97 -26.00 1.08
CA GLU A 427 16.30 -25.45 -0.10
C GLU A 427 17.22 -25.40 -1.34
N THR A 428 18.53 -25.29 -1.13
CA THR A 428 19.54 -25.27 -2.20
C THR A 428 19.97 -26.68 -2.63
N LEU A 429 20.17 -27.60 -1.68
CA LEU A 429 20.66 -28.97 -1.95
C LEU A 429 19.52 -29.96 -2.29
N CYS A 430 18.33 -29.74 -1.74
CA CYS A 430 17.19 -30.64 -1.77
C CYS A 430 15.96 -29.97 -2.42
N PHE A 431 16.19 -29.22 -3.50
CA PHE A 431 15.16 -28.42 -4.17
C PHE A 431 13.91 -29.22 -4.58
N HIS A 432 14.08 -30.46 -5.07
CA HIS A 432 12.95 -31.33 -5.43
C HIS A 432 12.13 -31.76 -4.20
N LEU A 433 12.77 -31.96 -3.05
CA LEU A 433 12.11 -32.31 -1.79
C LEU A 433 11.27 -31.15 -1.26
N VAL A 434 11.82 -29.93 -1.25
CA VAL A 434 11.11 -28.73 -0.79
C VAL A 434 9.89 -28.44 -1.66
N ASN A 435 10.00 -28.59 -2.97
CA ASN A 435 8.85 -28.43 -3.86
C ASN A 435 7.81 -29.53 -3.71
N GLY A 436 8.21 -30.78 -3.41
CA GLY A 436 7.28 -31.86 -3.09
C GLY A 436 6.42 -31.55 -1.86
N ARG A 437 7.04 -31.08 -0.78
CA ARG A 437 6.31 -30.65 0.43
C ARG A 437 5.37 -29.48 0.16
N ARG A 438 5.82 -28.47 -0.61
CA ARG A 438 4.98 -27.33 -1.00
C ARG A 438 3.80 -27.76 -1.86
N PHE A 439 4.01 -28.69 -2.79
CA PHE A 439 2.96 -29.28 -3.61
C PHE A 439 1.91 -29.99 -2.75
N GLN A 440 2.32 -30.96 -1.92
CA GLN A 440 1.41 -31.71 -1.04
C GLN A 440 0.65 -30.78 -0.08
N SER A 441 1.34 -29.82 0.54
CA SER A 441 0.71 -28.83 1.41
C SER A 441 -0.28 -27.93 0.66
N SER A 442 0.00 -27.56 -0.59
CA SER A 442 -0.90 -26.76 -1.41
C SER A 442 -2.14 -27.56 -1.83
N VAL A 443 -1.96 -28.84 -2.17
CA VAL A 443 -3.07 -29.75 -2.49
C VAL A 443 -3.99 -29.90 -1.28
N SER A 444 -3.45 -30.22 -0.10
CA SER A 444 -4.23 -30.30 1.14
C SER A 444 -4.96 -28.99 1.46
N PHE A 445 -4.31 -27.85 1.29
CA PHE A 445 -4.92 -26.53 1.47
C PHE A 445 -6.08 -26.26 0.51
N LEU A 446 -5.92 -26.58 -0.76
CA LEU A 446 -6.94 -26.34 -1.79
C LEU A 446 -8.14 -27.30 -1.65
N GLU A 447 -7.97 -28.47 -1.02
CA GLU A 447 -9.03 -29.45 -0.80
C GLU A 447 -9.84 -29.23 0.46
N ASP A 448 -9.23 -28.68 1.51
CA ASP A 448 -9.85 -28.53 2.82
C ASP A 448 -11.02 -27.53 2.77
N PRO A 449 -12.28 -27.97 2.99
CA PRO A 449 -13.45 -27.10 2.94
C PRO A 449 -13.41 -25.98 3.99
N GLU A 450 -12.77 -26.22 5.14
CA GLU A 450 -12.66 -25.21 6.19
C GLU A 450 -11.66 -24.12 5.81
N ASP A 451 -10.58 -24.48 5.11
CA ASP A 451 -9.63 -23.50 4.56
C ASP A 451 -10.24 -22.71 3.41
N GLN A 452 -11.02 -23.37 2.54
CA GLN A 452 -11.76 -22.71 1.47
C GLN A 452 -12.68 -21.63 2.04
N TRP A 453 -13.50 -22.01 3.03
CA TRP A 453 -14.39 -21.09 3.71
C TRP A 453 -13.64 -19.98 4.46
N ALA A 454 -12.53 -20.31 5.13
CA ALA A 454 -11.68 -19.34 5.81
C ALA A 454 -11.09 -18.30 4.86
N VAL A 455 -10.67 -18.69 3.64
CA VAL A 455 -10.19 -17.77 2.61
C VAL A 455 -11.30 -16.81 2.15
N VAL A 456 -12.53 -17.30 1.97
CA VAL A 456 -13.66 -16.44 1.58
C VAL A 456 -13.97 -15.43 2.69
N LEU A 457 -14.05 -15.89 3.95
CA LEU A 457 -14.26 -15.01 5.11
C LEU A 457 -13.15 -13.97 5.25
N LEU A 458 -11.91 -14.39 5.06
CA LEU A 458 -10.77 -13.48 5.14
C LEU A 458 -10.79 -12.45 3.99
N SER A 459 -11.12 -12.87 2.77
CA SER A 459 -11.23 -11.96 1.62
C SER A 459 -12.28 -10.88 1.86
N LEU A 460 -13.44 -11.26 2.39
CA LEU A 460 -14.51 -10.32 2.73
C LEU A 460 -14.11 -9.37 3.88
N SER A 461 -13.59 -9.92 4.98
CA SER A 461 -13.22 -9.12 6.15
C SER A 461 -12.05 -8.17 5.91
N LEU A 462 -11.20 -8.44 4.91
CA LEU A 462 -10.10 -7.58 4.50
C LEU A 462 -10.48 -6.53 3.43
N GLU A 463 -11.67 -6.59 2.85
CA GLU A 463 -12.14 -5.62 1.85
C GLU A 463 -11.99 -4.17 2.34
N PRO A 464 -12.44 -3.81 3.56
CA PRO A 464 -12.30 -2.43 4.05
C PRO A 464 -10.84 -2.02 4.25
N ASN A 465 -9.99 -2.93 4.72
CA ASN A 465 -8.56 -2.66 4.87
C ASN A 465 -7.89 -2.43 3.52
N ARG A 466 -8.30 -3.14 2.46
CA ARG A 466 -7.80 -2.91 1.11
C ARG A 466 -8.15 -1.50 0.62
N ILE A 467 -9.40 -1.07 0.81
CA ILE A 467 -9.84 0.28 0.44
C ILE A 467 -9.00 1.34 1.18
N LEU A 468 -8.82 1.18 2.48
CA LEU A 468 -8.00 2.08 3.29
C LEU A 468 -6.56 2.12 2.79
N THR A 469 -5.96 0.96 2.52
CA THR A 469 -4.60 0.84 1.98
C THR A 469 -4.39 1.70 0.72
N TRP A 470 -5.29 1.57 -0.24
CA TRP A 470 -5.20 2.32 -1.49
C TRP A 470 -5.53 3.80 -1.33
N TYR A 471 -6.46 4.14 -0.42
CA TYR A 471 -6.73 5.53 -0.06
C TYR A 471 -5.47 6.22 0.50
N TRP A 472 -4.76 5.59 1.44
CA TRP A 472 -3.52 6.14 2.01
C TRP A 472 -2.40 6.29 0.97
N LEU A 473 -2.33 5.39 -0.01
CA LEU A 473 -1.44 5.52 -1.16
C LEU A 473 -1.82 6.71 -2.05
N ALA A 474 -3.12 6.89 -2.34
CA ALA A 474 -3.62 8.02 -3.12
C ALA A 474 -3.39 9.37 -2.44
N CYS A 475 -3.34 9.43 -1.11
CA CYS A 475 -2.95 10.64 -0.38
C CYS A 475 -1.52 11.11 -0.69
N LEU A 476 -0.64 10.24 -1.18
CA LEU A 476 0.74 10.60 -1.54
C LEU A 476 0.85 11.26 -2.91
N SER A 477 -0.02 10.90 -3.86
CA SER A 477 -0.02 11.45 -5.23
C SER A 477 -0.71 12.82 -5.31
N LYS A 478 -1.57 13.14 -4.35
CA LYS A 478 -2.25 14.44 -4.25
C LYS A 478 -1.22 15.53 -3.94
N THR A 479 -0.86 16.28 -4.98
CA THR A 479 -0.09 17.52 -4.81
C THR A 479 -0.98 18.53 -4.09
N LEU A 480 -0.43 19.25 -3.12
CA LEU A 480 -1.10 20.38 -2.47
C LEU A 480 -1.50 21.39 -3.54
N LYS A 481 -2.77 21.36 -3.97
CA LYS A 481 -3.34 22.36 -4.87
C LYS A 481 -4.02 23.42 -4.01
N TYR A 482 -3.72 24.67 -4.29
CA TYR A 482 -4.37 25.81 -3.66
C TYR A 482 -5.90 25.68 -3.79
N LYS A 483 -6.63 25.90 -2.70
CA LYS A 483 -8.10 25.77 -2.56
C LYS A 483 -8.71 24.35 -2.64
N GLN A 484 -7.91 23.28 -2.66
CA GLN A 484 -8.47 21.94 -2.45
C GLN A 484 -8.59 21.65 -0.96
N ARG A 485 -9.77 21.15 -0.55
CA ARG A 485 -9.99 20.69 0.83
C ARG A 485 -8.93 19.64 1.21
N PRO A 486 -8.17 19.84 2.29
CA PRO A 486 -7.13 18.92 2.74
C PRO A 486 -7.62 17.47 2.90
N PRO A 487 -6.80 16.45 2.58
CA PRO A 487 -7.15 15.05 2.81
C PRO A 487 -7.52 14.75 4.27
N LEU A 488 -6.84 15.37 5.24
CA LEU A 488 -7.15 15.18 6.66
C LEU A 488 -8.57 15.68 7.00
N HIS A 489 -9.01 16.81 6.46
CA HIS A 489 -10.37 17.31 6.68
C HIS A 489 -11.43 16.34 6.15
N LEU A 490 -11.19 15.71 5.00
CA LEU A 490 -12.09 14.68 4.45
C LEU A 490 -12.22 13.46 5.37
N LEU A 491 -11.17 13.14 6.15
CA LEU A 491 -11.16 12.03 7.09
C LEU A 491 -11.85 12.35 8.42
N LEU A 492 -11.77 13.60 8.86
CA LEU A 492 -12.38 14.08 10.10
C LEU A 492 -13.89 14.31 9.94
N ASP A 493 -14.36 14.62 8.73
CA ASP A 493 -15.78 14.76 8.43
C ASP A 493 -16.45 13.38 8.25
N PRO A 494 -17.38 12.98 9.14
CA PRO A 494 -18.00 11.65 9.09
C PRO A 494 -18.74 11.36 7.77
N ARG A 495 -19.19 12.39 7.06
CA ARG A 495 -19.93 12.27 5.78
C ARG A 495 -19.02 11.85 4.63
N THR A 496 -17.74 12.25 4.68
CA THR A 496 -16.77 11.99 3.62
C THR A 496 -15.67 11.02 4.01
N SER A 497 -15.58 10.66 5.30
CA SER A 497 -14.52 9.82 5.83
C SER A 497 -14.59 8.41 5.29
N ILE A 498 -13.54 8.00 4.56
CA ILE A 498 -13.38 6.63 4.08
C ILE A 498 -13.30 5.62 5.23
N VAL A 499 -12.83 6.04 6.41
CA VAL A 499 -12.78 5.22 7.62
C VAL A 499 -14.21 4.96 8.13
N CYS A 500 -15.07 5.98 8.14
CA CYS A 500 -16.48 5.81 8.48
C CYS A 500 -17.19 4.90 7.48
N GLN A 501 -16.95 5.07 6.17
CA GLN A 501 -17.52 4.21 5.14
C GLN A 501 -17.10 2.73 5.31
N ALA A 502 -15.81 2.48 5.62
CA ALA A 502 -15.30 1.15 5.93
C ALA A 502 -16.01 0.52 7.14
N LEU A 503 -16.25 1.29 8.20
CA LEU A 503 -16.98 0.83 9.38
C LEU A 503 -18.46 0.58 9.08
N GLN A 504 -19.12 1.47 8.33
CA GLN A 504 -20.51 1.33 7.91
C GLN A 504 -20.73 0.08 7.06
N PHE A 505 -19.80 -0.24 6.15
CA PHE A 505 -19.82 -1.48 5.38
C PHE A 505 -19.75 -2.71 6.29
N LEU A 506 -18.83 -2.76 7.25
CA LEU A 506 -18.75 -3.88 8.19
C LEU A 506 -20.02 -4.00 9.04
N SER A 507 -20.60 -2.86 9.46
CA SER A 507 -21.88 -2.82 10.17
C SER A 507 -23.03 -3.34 9.32
N SER A 508 -23.10 -3.01 8.02
CA SER A 508 -24.16 -3.52 7.14
C SER A 508 -24.07 -5.03 6.95
N LEU A 509 -22.87 -5.60 6.88
CA LEU A 509 -22.69 -7.06 6.87
C LEU A 509 -23.12 -7.68 8.21
N LEU A 510 -22.73 -7.10 9.34
CA LEU A 510 -23.08 -7.60 10.67
C LEU A 510 -24.58 -7.56 10.98
N LEU A 511 -25.30 -6.59 10.44
CA LEU A 511 -26.72 -6.35 10.68
C LEU A 511 -27.62 -6.94 9.57
N SER A 512 -27.05 -7.57 8.55
CA SER A 512 -27.82 -8.17 7.47
C SER A 512 -28.70 -9.31 7.97
N LYS A 513 -29.98 -9.26 7.59
CA LYS A 513 -30.98 -10.30 7.91
C LYS A 513 -31.16 -11.30 6.77
N THR A 514 -30.83 -10.90 5.54
CA THR A 514 -31.08 -11.68 4.33
C THR A 514 -29.82 -12.34 3.78
N GLY A 515 -28.63 -11.94 4.25
CA GLY A 515 -27.36 -12.50 3.74
C GLY A 515 -27.04 -12.09 2.30
N GLU A 516 -27.68 -11.02 1.81
CA GLU A 516 -27.49 -10.45 0.47
C GLU A 516 -26.15 -9.70 0.32
N GLY A 517 -25.86 -9.33 -0.93
CA GLY A 517 -24.60 -8.69 -1.31
C GLY A 517 -23.42 -9.60 -1.00
N ARG A 518 -22.33 -9.03 -0.47
CA ARG A 518 -21.07 -9.75 -0.22
C ARG A 518 -21.21 -10.98 0.68
N LEU A 519 -22.21 -11.05 1.54
CA LEU A 519 -22.43 -12.22 2.40
C LEU A 519 -22.80 -13.48 1.62
N ILE A 520 -23.37 -13.35 0.41
CA ILE A 520 -23.71 -14.51 -0.43
C ILE A 520 -22.50 -15.37 -0.76
N LEU A 521 -21.29 -14.79 -0.76
CA LEU A 521 -20.05 -15.51 -1.01
C LEU A 521 -19.77 -16.56 0.09
N LEU A 522 -20.25 -16.34 1.32
CA LEU A 522 -19.97 -17.20 2.47
C LEU A 522 -20.90 -18.41 2.59
N TRP A 523 -22.01 -18.42 1.87
CA TRP A 523 -23.02 -19.48 1.98
C TRP A 523 -23.52 -19.99 0.62
N GLY A 524 -23.74 -19.10 -0.36
CA GLY A 524 -24.38 -19.48 -1.63
C GLY A 524 -23.58 -20.48 -2.46
N HIS A 525 -22.25 -20.42 -2.42
CA HIS A 525 -21.39 -21.41 -3.11
C HIS A 525 -21.19 -22.71 -2.30
N PHE A 526 -21.53 -22.72 -1.01
CA PHE A 526 -21.39 -23.89 -0.14
C PHE A 526 -22.61 -24.81 -0.15
N GLY A 527 -23.53 -24.62 -1.11
CA GLY A 527 -24.69 -25.49 -1.32
C GLY A 527 -25.85 -25.22 -0.36
N PHE A 528 -25.96 -24.01 0.16
CA PHE A 528 -27.12 -23.56 0.94
C PHE A 528 -28.06 -22.78 0.04
N ASP A 529 -29.35 -23.11 0.07
CA ASP A 529 -30.37 -22.49 -0.79
C ASP A 529 -30.77 -21.09 -0.28
N SER A 530 -30.58 -20.85 1.02
CA SER A 530 -30.88 -19.56 1.63
C SER A 530 -29.94 -19.24 2.80
N TYR A 531 -29.80 -17.95 3.10
CA TYR A 531 -29.07 -17.50 4.28
C TYR A 531 -29.67 -18.03 5.59
N GLN A 532 -30.99 -18.16 5.66
CA GLN A 532 -31.66 -18.71 6.85
C GLN A 532 -31.31 -20.18 7.07
N GLU A 533 -31.22 -20.97 6.00
CA GLU A 533 -30.76 -22.35 6.05
C GLU A 533 -29.29 -22.44 6.51
N PHE A 534 -28.42 -21.60 5.96
CA PHE A 534 -27.03 -21.51 6.41
C PHE A 534 -26.95 -21.16 7.91
N CYS A 535 -27.71 -20.16 8.37
CA CYS A 535 -27.71 -19.76 9.77
C CYS A 535 -28.22 -20.87 10.71
N SER A 536 -29.19 -21.67 10.30
CA SER A 536 -29.74 -22.75 11.12
C SER A 536 -28.80 -23.96 11.18
N ARG A 537 -28.13 -24.29 10.08
CA ARG A 537 -27.24 -25.46 9.95
C ARG A 537 -25.81 -25.19 10.43
N GLU A 538 -25.30 -23.97 10.24
CA GLU A 538 -23.90 -23.60 10.44
C GLU A 538 -23.71 -22.50 11.49
N ILE A 539 -24.29 -22.71 12.67
CA ILE A 539 -24.25 -21.75 13.81
C ILE A 539 -22.80 -21.39 14.17
N GLY A 540 -21.88 -22.36 14.12
CA GLY A 540 -20.45 -22.15 14.38
C GLY A 540 -19.81 -21.15 13.43
N LYS A 541 -20.05 -21.30 12.12
CA LYS A 541 -19.57 -20.39 11.08
C LYS A 541 -20.19 -19.01 11.22
N CYS A 542 -21.47 -18.91 11.54
CA CYS A 542 -22.15 -17.63 11.81
C CYS A 542 -21.51 -16.87 13.00
N ARG A 543 -21.21 -17.57 14.10
CA ARG A 543 -20.49 -16.97 15.25
C ARG A 543 -19.10 -16.51 14.86
N LYS A 544 -18.38 -17.29 14.05
CA LYS A 544 -17.04 -16.95 13.56
C LYS A 544 -17.08 -15.74 12.63
N ILE A 545 -18.02 -15.66 11.69
CA ILE A 545 -18.25 -14.48 10.83
C ILE A 545 -18.43 -13.22 11.69
N ARG A 546 -19.37 -13.25 12.65
CA ARG A 546 -19.63 -12.12 13.53
C ARG A 546 -18.38 -11.68 14.30
N ARG A 547 -17.63 -12.63 14.87
CA ARG A 547 -16.39 -12.33 15.61
C ARG A 547 -15.34 -11.67 14.72
N ILE A 548 -15.10 -12.20 13.52
CA ILE A 548 -14.09 -11.68 12.60
C ILE A 548 -14.47 -10.29 12.08
N LEU A 549 -15.72 -10.08 11.69
CA LEU A 549 -16.19 -8.75 11.23
C LEU A 549 -16.17 -7.71 12.36
N MET A 550 -16.59 -8.08 13.59
CA MET A 550 -16.46 -7.21 14.75
C MET A 550 -15.00 -6.90 15.09
N LEU A 551 -14.10 -7.88 14.97
CA LEU A 551 -12.67 -7.68 15.18
C LEU A 551 -12.09 -6.72 14.14
N ALA A 552 -12.44 -6.88 12.86
CA ALA A 552 -12.05 -5.97 11.79
C ALA A 552 -12.53 -4.54 12.09
N ALA A 553 -13.80 -4.37 12.44
CA ALA A 553 -14.39 -3.08 12.78
C ALA A 553 -13.71 -2.46 14.01
N GLY A 554 -13.48 -3.24 15.07
CA GLY A 554 -12.81 -2.80 16.29
C GLY A 554 -11.39 -2.33 16.05
N TRP A 555 -10.62 -3.04 15.20
CA TRP A 555 -9.27 -2.62 14.83
C TRP A 555 -9.25 -1.36 13.99
N ILE A 556 -10.12 -1.26 12.97
CA ILE A 556 -10.25 -0.05 12.14
C ILE A 556 -10.66 1.14 13.02
N TYR A 557 -11.65 0.96 13.89
CA TYR A 557 -12.13 1.99 14.80
C TYR A 557 -11.01 2.48 15.71
N ARG A 558 -10.28 1.57 16.37
CA ARG A 558 -9.22 1.94 17.33
C ARG A 558 -8.00 2.57 16.66
N ARG A 559 -7.55 2.01 15.52
CA ARG A 559 -6.29 2.41 14.88
C ARG A 559 -6.42 3.58 13.92
N HIS A 560 -7.59 3.75 13.31
CA HIS A 560 -7.84 4.82 12.35
C HIS A 560 -8.80 5.85 12.94
N TYR A 561 -10.04 5.47 13.26
CA TYR A 561 -11.07 6.43 13.65
C TYR A 561 -10.72 7.18 14.95
N MET A 562 -10.47 6.46 16.04
CA MET A 562 -10.12 7.06 17.34
C MET A 562 -8.80 7.83 17.28
N TYR A 563 -7.84 7.32 16.51
CA TYR A 563 -6.54 7.97 16.35
C TYR A 563 -6.67 9.31 15.65
N LEU A 564 -7.39 9.36 14.53
CA LEU A 564 -7.63 10.57 13.74
C LEU A 564 -8.57 11.55 14.46
N ASN A 565 -9.54 11.07 15.25
CA ASN A 565 -10.40 11.94 16.05
C ASN A 565 -9.77 12.38 17.39
N GLY A 566 -8.50 12.04 17.63
CA GLY A 566 -7.76 12.58 18.77
C GLY A 566 -7.47 14.07 18.62
N ASP A 567 -7.31 14.78 19.75
CA ASP A 567 -7.13 16.25 19.79
C ASP A 567 -6.10 16.75 18.77
N SER A 568 -4.96 16.05 18.65
CA SER A 568 -3.83 16.37 17.78
C SER A 568 -4.19 16.58 16.31
N PHE A 569 -5.31 16.02 15.86
CA PHE A 569 -5.80 16.12 14.49
C PHE A 569 -7.17 16.82 14.44
N ALA A 570 -8.07 16.51 15.38
CA ALA A 570 -9.41 17.07 15.42
C ALA A 570 -9.42 18.60 15.47
N ILE A 571 -8.41 19.22 16.13
CA ILE A 571 -8.25 20.67 16.16
C ILE A 571 -8.17 21.30 14.77
N THR A 572 -7.68 20.56 13.77
CA THR A 572 -7.56 21.09 12.41
C THR A 572 -8.91 21.35 11.75
N MET A 573 -10.01 20.76 12.26
CA MET A 573 -11.36 21.06 11.77
C MET A 573 -11.74 22.53 11.89
N CYS A 574 -11.20 23.27 12.86
CA CYS A 574 -11.44 24.72 12.95
C CYS A 574 -10.84 25.48 11.76
N GLY A 575 -9.91 24.88 11.03
CA GLY A 575 -9.37 25.37 9.76
C GLY A 575 -10.16 24.95 8.52
N ASP A 576 -11.24 24.17 8.66
CA ASP A 576 -11.98 23.62 7.52
C ASP A 576 -13.25 24.40 7.20
N ASP A 577 -13.21 25.19 6.13
CA ASP A 577 -14.34 25.99 5.65
C ASP A 577 -15.57 25.15 5.28
N ALA A 578 -15.39 23.86 5.01
CA ALA A 578 -16.43 22.93 4.62
C ALA A 578 -16.82 21.94 5.74
N ALA A 579 -16.33 22.16 6.96
CA ALA A 579 -16.70 21.33 8.11
C ALA A 579 -18.22 21.32 8.32
N HIS A 580 -18.76 20.16 8.70
CA HIS A 580 -20.16 20.09 9.08
C HIS A 580 -20.40 20.93 10.35
N PRO A 581 -21.40 21.83 10.39
CA PRO A 581 -21.61 22.74 11.52
C PRO A 581 -21.73 22.01 12.85
N GLU A 582 -22.48 20.91 12.92
CA GLU A 582 -22.67 20.15 14.16
C GLU A 582 -21.37 19.48 14.64
N THR A 583 -20.56 18.97 13.72
CA THR A 583 -19.30 18.30 14.07
C THR A 583 -18.28 19.34 14.55
N LEU A 584 -18.23 20.51 13.90
CA LEU A 584 -17.39 21.62 14.33
C LEU A 584 -17.85 22.13 15.70
N GLN A 585 -19.15 22.37 15.90
CA GLN A 585 -19.69 22.83 17.17
C GLN A 585 -19.41 21.83 18.30
N SER A 586 -19.62 20.53 18.05
CA SER A 586 -19.30 19.49 19.02
C SER A 586 -17.81 19.47 19.41
N PHE A 587 -16.91 19.70 18.45
CA PHE A 587 -15.49 19.87 18.74
C PHE A 587 -15.22 21.14 19.56
N CYS A 588 -15.83 22.27 19.20
CA CYS A 588 -15.67 23.55 19.90
C CYS A 588 -16.12 23.47 21.36
N ASP A 589 -17.31 22.90 21.61
CA ASP A 589 -17.85 22.71 22.96
C ASP A 589 -16.93 21.81 23.80
N PHE A 590 -16.43 20.73 23.19
CA PHE A 590 -15.48 19.83 23.83
C PHE A 590 -14.16 20.53 24.13
N TRP A 591 -13.65 21.32 23.18
CA TRP A 591 -12.41 22.08 23.33
C TRP A 591 -12.53 23.03 24.52
N ASP A 592 -13.56 23.86 24.58
CA ASP A 592 -13.72 24.86 25.64
C ASP A 592 -13.94 24.26 27.03
N CYS A 593 -14.60 23.10 27.12
CA CYS A 593 -14.73 22.35 28.37
C CYS A 593 -13.43 21.67 28.83
N LYS A 594 -12.49 21.38 27.92
CA LYS A 594 -11.34 20.52 28.19
C LYS A 594 -10.16 21.29 28.77
N HIS A 595 -9.71 20.86 29.95
CA HIS A 595 -8.51 21.39 30.60
C HIS A 595 -7.22 20.92 29.90
N SER A 596 -6.17 21.75 29.98
CA SER A 596 -4.87 21.49 29.35
C SER A 596 -4.18 20.20 29.84
N CYS A 597 -4.44 19.76 31.08
CA CYS A 597 -3.90 18.50 31.62
C CYS A 597 -4.48 17.25 30.93
N CYS A 598 -5.67 17.36 30.32
CA CYS A 598 -6.37 16.27 29.62
C CYS A 598 -6.02 16.18 28.13
N VAL A 599 -5.29 17.16 27.59
CA VAL A 599 -4.85 17.19 26.19
C VAL A 599 -3.44 16.59 26.09
N PRO A 600 -3.11 15.67 25.17
CA PRO A 600 -1.76 15.13 25.02
C PRO A 600 -0.69 16.20 24.75
N PRO A 601 0.60 15.97 25.10
CA PRO A 601 1.67 16.92 24.81
C PRO A 601 1.79 17.22 23.31
N GLY A 602 1.99 18.48 22.94
CA GLY A 602 2.10 18.95 21.56
C GLY A 602 1.28 20.22 21.32
N LEU A 603 1.00 20.51 20.06
CA LEU A 603 0.27 21.71 19.60
C LEU A 603 -0.97 22.03 20.45
N CYS A 604 -1.87 21.06 20.61
CA CYS A 604 -3.15 21.28 21.26
C CYS A 604 -2.99 21.65 22.74
N ARG A 605 -2.07 20.99 23.47
CA ARG A 605 -1.82 21.31 24.87
C ARG A 605 -1.20 22.69 25.01
N ASP A 606 -0.25 23.02 24.16
CA ASP A 606 0.41 24.33 24.19
C ASP A 606 -0.63 25.45 23.94
N TRP A 607 -1.49 25.30 22.94
CA TRP A 607 -2.53 26.27 22.64
C TRP A 607 -3.60 26.35 23.74
N LYS A 608 -3.96 25.24 24.37
CA LYS A 608 -4.81 25.28 25.57
C LYS A 608 -4.16 25.99 26.75
N GLN A 609 -2.86 25.82 26.95
CA GLN A 609 -2.13 26.53 28.03
C GLN A 609 -2.01 28.04 27.75
N MET A 610 -2.00 28.43 26.48
CA MET A 610 -2.05 29.83 26.05
C MET A 610 -3.45 30.44 26.21
N GLY A 611 -4.47 29.65 26.55
CA GLY A 611 -5.83 30.13 26.78
C GLY A 611 -6.68 30.28 25.51
N LEU A 612 -6.27 29.69 24.38
CA LEU A 612 -7.00 29.84 23.12
C LEU A 612 -8.41 29.22 23.20
N THR A 613 -9.42 30.02 22.93
CA THR A 613 -10.84 29.60 22.87
C THR A 613 -11.17 28.97 21.51
N SER A 614 -12.27 28.22 21.42
CA SER A 614 -12.73 27.66 20.15
C SER A 614 -13.05 28.74 19.10
N GLU A 615 -13.55 29.91 19.51
CA GLU A 615 -13.80 31.06 18.65
C GLU A 615 -12.50 31.57 18.01
N GLU A 616 -11.44 31.73 18.80
CA GLU A 616 -10.12 32.15 18.30
C GLU A 616 -9.50 31.12 17.35
N LEU A 617 -9.82 29.83 17.50
CA LEU A 617 -9.38 28.78 16.56
C LEU A 617 -10.11 28.85 15.22
N CYS A 618 -11.40 29.15 15.24
CA CYS A 618 -12.26 29.21 14.05
C CYS A 618 -12.09 30.51 13.24
N HIS A 619 -11.47 31.52 13.86
CA HIS A 619 -11.29 32.84 13.28
C HIS A 619 -9.82 33.28 13.23
N GLY A 620 -9.55 34.34 12.48
CA GLY A 620 -8.23 34.97 12.41
C GLY A 620 -7.08 34.05 11.96
N ASN A 621 -5.94 34.21 12.64
CA ASN A 621 -4.67 33.60 12.25
C ASN A 621 -4.60 32.08 12.53
N ALA A 622 -5.19 31.62 13.65
CA ALA A 622 -5.11 30.21 14.05
C ALA A 622 -5.77 29.30 13.01
N ARG A 623 -6.92 29.72 12.45
CA ARG A 623 -7.61 29.03 11.35
C ARG A 623 -6.67 28.74 10.17
N SER A 624 -5.91 29.74 9.72
CA SER A 624 -4.97 29.60 8.59
C SER A 624 -3.86 28.59 8.91
N VAL A 625 -3.31 28.63 10.12
CA VAL A 625 -2.30 27.66 10.58
C VAL A 625 -2.85 26.24 10.61
N LEU A 626 -4.08 26.06 11.11
CA LEU A 626 -4.74 24.77 11.20
C LEU A 626 -5.08 24.18 9.83
N TYR A 627 -5.55 25.00 8.89
CA TYR A 627 -5.75 24.59 7.50
C TYR A 627 -4.45 24.05 6.89
N TRP A 628 -3.35 24.81 7.00
CA TRP A 628 -2.06 24.41 6.42
C TRP A 628 -1.42 23.22 7.15
N LEU A 629 -1.68 23.05 8.44
CA LEU A 629 -1.30 21.86 9.18
C LEU A 629 -2.01 20.62 8.64
N ALA A 630 -3.34 20.66 8.46
CA ALA A 630 -4.09 19.57 7.86
C ALA A 630 -3.67 19.28 6.42
N ALA A 631 -3.38 20.32 5.64
CA ALA A 631 -2.88 20.18 4.28
C ALA A 631 -1.50 19.49 4.23
N THR A 632 -0.70 19.64 5.28
CA THR A 632 0.63 19.03 5.39
C THR A 632 0.55 17.53 5.66
N ILE A 633 -0.35 17.10 6.54
CA ILE A 633 -0.43 15.73 7.04
C ILE A 633 -0.90 14.77 5.93
N GLN A 634 -0.08 13.76 5.61
CA GLN A 634 -0.40 12.78 4.58
C GLN A 634 -0.71 11.38 5.13
N CYS A 635 -0.46 11.15 6.42
CA CYS A 635 -0.78 9.89 7.10
C CYS A 635 -0.10 8.63 6.51
N SER A 636 0.98 8.80 5.75
CA SER A 636 1.67 7.69 5.06
C SER A 636 3.12 8.03 4.77
N ILE A 637 3.99 7.02 4.85
CA ILE A 637 5.42 7.10 4.50
C ILE A 637 5.76 6.27 3.25
N ALA A 638 4.77 5.76 2.52
CA ALA A 638 5.05 4.86 1.40
C ALA A 638 5.84 5.51 0.25
N ASP A 639 5.90 6.85 0.21
CA ASP A 639 6.76 7.59 -0.70
C ASP A 639 8.25 7.51 -0.32
N ILE A 640 8.56 7.26 0.96
CA ILE A 640 9.90 6.85 1.45
C ILE A 640 10.17 5.39 1.07
N GLU A 641 9.22 4.49 1.29
CA GLU A 641 9.38 3.06 0.96
C GLU A 641 9.60 2.83 -0.55
N SER A 642 8.93 3.61 -1.40
CA SER A 642 9.18 3.60 -2.85
C SER A 642 10.62 3.99 -3.20
N MET A 643 11.20 4.96 -2.48
CA MET A 643 12.62 5.30 -2.64
C MET A 643 13.53 4.17 -2.18
N HIS A 644 13.17 3.40 -1.14
CA HIS A 644 13.93 2.21 -0.76
C HIS A 644 13.97 1.18 -1.88
N SER A 645 12.83 0.91 -2.53
CA SER A 645 12.77 0.00 -3.68
C SER A 645 13.69 0.45 -4.81
N GLN A 646 13.64 1.75 -5.15
CA GLN A 646 14.54 2.33 -6.15
C GLN A 646 16.02 2.21 -5.74
N ASN A 647 16.36 2.55 -4.50
CA ASN A 647 17.74 2.48 -4.00
C ASN A 647 18.29 1.06 -3.93
N ARG A 648 17.45 0.04 -3.65
CA ARG A 648 17.85 -1.38 -3.68
C ARG A 648 18.04 -1.92 -5.10
N SER A 649 17.46 -1.26 -6.11
CA SER A 649 17.55 -1.67 -7.52
C SER A 649 18.77 -1.09 -8.26
N LEU A 650 19.43 -0.10 -7.66
CA LEU A 650 20.67 0.53 -8.11
C LEU A 650 21.89 -0.25 -7.58
#